data_AF-A0A2J6THX6-F1
#
_entry.id   AF-A0A2J6THX6-F1
#
_cell.length_a   1.000
_cell.length_b   1.000
_cell.length_c   1.000
_cell.angle_alpha   90.00
_cell.angle_beta   90.00
_cell.angle_gamma   90.00
#
_symmetry.space_group_name_H-M   'P 1'
#
loop_
_entity.id
_entity.type
_entity.pdbx_description
1 polymer ?
#
loop_
_entity_poly.entity_id
_entity_poly.type
_entity_poly.pdbx_seq_one_letter_code
_entity_poly.pdbx_strand_id
1 'polypeptide(L)'
;MTSRRPTSPGSASSSRNPSINSQAINPHAPSTPSHLRESQTAHSSPEDTRGSALEDGEDTRISSVEDKDKAPCSSEASPNTYPTHLSTDPAAEDDALDGSTREAGDLTGRASESTPLLQKPFEFLLSSPPHEGPCGHGTFSPRADSMRSGDSDYSFGRSARALGRPDSGEGRSMFSSIFETVGMKNGSGGKKKISTTSYLAEQHGIDTRTMYFPYYIPALAWIPQYRWKHLQGDLIAAITMASFYIPMALSLASNLAHVPAINGLYSFVFNPIIYAILGSCPQMVVGPEAAGSLLVGTVVKSSVDNGRADEGDDEIHARVAGVVTGMAGAIIFIAGLTRLGFLDSVLSRPFLRGFISAIGFVIIVDQLIPELGLQGLASEVGGVSHASSVDKLRFLFGNINKASAITCAVAGISFATIMMFREGKKRLQPRYPGVAYFPDRFLVVVLSAILTWQLRWDEMGLEVLGEVKSTTNGNPFPFHWPFQVSHMKHVREAMGTSFLIALLGFFESSVAAKSLGGGEGKDGIQGIALSANRELVALGVANLVGGCFSALPAFGGYGRSKVNASTGGKTPMSSIFLSIITIICILFLLPAFYYLPKAVLSSMISVVAWSLIEEAPHDILFFIQIRGWTELGLMFIIFAATIFYSLTLGIAIGVGLSLLSVIKHSTRPRIQILGRIPGTNRFENAEDNPDKLEFIEGCLIVKIPEPLTFANTGDLKNRLRRLELYGTTSAHPALPRVRSPEHNKNIIFDIHGVTSLDGSGTQVLEEIVRGYRERGVRVFFSRGPLEGTPVYELFQRSGILETIGGKDHFVDDVGEALRLTEVDEGDDVCYTNLAGDEGRG
;
A
#
# COMPACT_ATOMS: atom_id res chain seq x y z
N MET A 1 60.58 59.77 36.92
CA MET A 1 61.34 60.19 35.73
C MET A 1 60.61 59.62 34.51
N THR A 2 60.06 60.38 33.55
CA THR A 2 60.67 61.32 32.57
C THR A 2 61.59 60.60 31.57
N SER A 3 61.44 60.72 30.23
CA SER A 3 60.54 61.61 29.46
C SER A 3 60.31 61.24 27.97
N ARG A 4 59.09 61.57 27.47
CA ARG A 4 58.74 62.20 26.15
C ARG A 4 58.72 61.42 24.79
N ARG A 5 57.66 61.78 24.03
CA ARG A 5 57.36 61.70 22.56
C ARG A 5 57.94 62.97 21.83
N PRO A 6 57.69 63.33 20.52
CA PRO A 6 56.78 62.82 19.43
C PRO A 6 57.56 62.52 18.09
N THR A 7 57.10 62.53 16.81
CA THR A 7 55.94 63.10 16.06
C THR A 7 55.42 62.29 14.85
N SER A 8 54.08 62.22 14.75
CA SER A 8 53.14 62.48 13.61
C SER A 8 53.62 63.11 12.27
N PRO A 9 52.77 63.16 11.19
CA PRO A 9 51.60 62.33 10.80
C PRO A 9 51.38 62.08 9.27
N GLY A 10 50.33 61.31 8.93
CA GLY A 10 49.52 61.44 7.69
C GLY A 10 48.55 60.25 7.54
N SER A 11 47.19 60.29 7.55
CA SER A 11 46.13 61.20 7.03
C SER A 11 45.82 61.00 5.53
N ALA A 12 44.58 60.75 5.06
CA ALA A 12 43.25 60.57 5.70
C ALA A 12 42.36 59.67 4.77
N SER A 13 41.04 59.44 4.88
CA SER A 13 39.91 59.89 5.73
C SER A 13 38.78 58.84 5.65
N SER A 14 38.11 58.43 6.75
CA SER A 14 36.80 58.94 7.27
C SER A 14 35.58 58.78 6.31
N SER A 15 34.33 58.54 6.72
CA SER A 15 33.65 58.26 8.03
C SER A 15 32.21 57.73 7.70
N ARG A 16 31.31 57.24 8.58
CA ARG A 16 30.82 57.69 9.90
C ARG A 16 30.07 56.57 10.70
N ASN A 17 29.99 56.75 12.02
CA ASN A 17 29.00 56.17 12.97
C ASN A 17 27.75 57.12 13.07
N PRO A 18 26.64 56.86 13.83
CA PRO A 18 26.38 55.90 14.95
C PRO A 18 25.11 55.02 14.71
N SER A 19 24.43 54.33 15.65
CA SER A 19 24.35 54.42 17.13
C SER A 19 23.98 53.13 17.89
N ILE A 20 24.26 53.16 19.20
CA ILE A 20 24.03 52.21 20.30
C ILE A 20 22.59 52.46 20.88
N ASN A 21 21.81 51.56 21.53
CA ASN A 21 22.13 50.62 22.62
C ASN A 21 21.13 49.44 22.86
N SER A 22 21.68 48.33 23.39
CA SER A 22 21.17 47.36 24.38
C SER A 22 19.68 47.06 24.66
N GLN A 23 19.31 45.77 24.59
CA GLN A 23 18.46 44.97 25.53
C GLN A 23 18.55 43.49 25.08
N ALA A 24 18.47 42.43 25.91
CA ALA A 24 18.73 42.23 27.34
C ALA A 24 19.09 40.73 27.56
N ILE A 25 19.78 40.37 28.66
CA ILE A 25 20.12 38.96 28.96
C ILE A 25 18.96 38.32 29.75
N ASN A 26 18.40 37.21 29.24
CA ASN A 26 17.41 36.39 29.96
C ASN A 26 18.10 35.15 30.57
N PRO A 27 18.22 35.02 31.91
CA PRO A 27 18.94 33.93 32.57
C PRO A 27 18.12 32.63 32.75
N HIS A 28 17.08 32.39 31.94
CA HIS A 28 16.29 31.16 31.94
C HIS A 28 15.93 30.70 30.52
N ALA A 29 16.82 29.93 29.89
CA ALA A 29 16.56 29.22 28.64
C ALA A 29 17.33 27.88 28.63
N PRO A 30 16.65 26.71 28.56
CA PRO A 30 17.34 25.43 28.52
C PRO A 30 17.98 25.18 27.14
N SER A 31 19.20 24.64 27.12
CA SER A 31 19.99 24.41 25.89
C SER A 31 19.54 23.20 25.06
N THR A 32 18.29 22.74 25.24
CA THR A 32 17.70 21.58 24.57
C THR A 32 16.21 21.84 24.30
N PRO A 33 15.77 21.99 23.03
CA PRO A 33 14.35 22.12 22.72
C PRO A 33 13.64 20.77 22.96
N SER A 34 12.63 20.78 23.82
CA SER A 34 11.86 19.59 24.16
C SER A 34 11.04 19.08 22.97
N HIS A 35 11.16 17.78 22.67
CA HIS A 35 10.23 17.09 21.78
C HIS A 35 8.85 16.99 22.44
N LEU A 36 7.90 17.84 22.03
CA LEU A 36 6.46 17.55 22.11
C LEU A 36 5.66 18.56 21.24
N ARG A 37 4.85 18.04 20.32
CA ARG A 37 3.74 18.77 19.68
C ARG A 37 2.57 17.81 19.47
N GLU A 38 2.16 17.17 20.57
CA GLU A 38 0.87 16.48 20.65
C GLU A 38 -0.12 17.42 21.35
N SER A 39 -1.35 17.48 20.83
CA SER A 39 -2.42 18.28 21.41
C SER A 39 -3.36 17.40 22.23
N GLN A 40 -3.23 17.45 23.56
CA GLN A 40 -4.29 17.02 24.47
C GLN A 40 -4.90 18.26 25.14
N THR A 41 -6.23 18.29 25.24
CA THR A 41 -6.99 19.35 25.93
C THR A 41 -7.07 19.08 27.42
N ALA A 42 -7.12 20.14 28.23
CA ALA A 42 -6.91 20.07 29.67
C ALA A 42 -8.11 19.55 30.50
N HIS A 43 -7.80 19.05 31.70
CA HIS A 43 -8.78 18.75 32.76
C HIS A 43 -9.24 20.00 33.52
N SER A 44 -10.41 19.89 34.14
CA SER A 44 -10.79 20.60 35.37
C SER A 44 -11.43 19.61 36.36
N SER A 45 -11.15 19.77 37.66
CA SER A 45 -11.74 18.97 38.76
C SER A 45 -12.87 19.74 39.45
N PRO A 46 -13.62 19.12 40.38
CA PRO A 46 -13.20 19.20 41.80
C PRO A 46 -13.38 17.88 42.58
N GLU A 47 -13.15 17.95 43.90
CA GLU A 47 -13.36 16.94 44.94
C GLU A 47 -14.89 16.77 45.26
N ASP A 48 -15.40 15.93 46.17
CA ASP A 48 -14.85 15.48 47.46
C ASP A 48 -15.54 14.23 48.10
N THR A 49 -14.89 13.69 49.14
CA THR A 49 -15.31 12.76 50.21
C THR A 49 -16.48 11.76 50.03
N ARG A 50 -16.14 10.46 50.18
CA ARG A 50 -16.53 9.62 51.35
C ARG A 50 -15.87 8.23 51.30
N GLY A 51 -15.75 7.57 52.46
CA GLY A 51 -15.26 6.19 52.53
C GLY A 51 -15.51 5.52 53.88
N SER A 52 -15.48 4.18 53.88
CA SER A 52 -15.51 3.33 55.08
C SER A 52 -15.15 1.88 54.73
N ALA A 53 -14.23 1.31 55.52
CA ALA A 53 -14.37 0.02 56.20
C ALA A 53 -14.67 -1.25 55.35
N LEU A 54 -13.71 -2.17 55.24
CA LEU A 54 -13.47 -3.31 56.18
C LEU A 54 -14.54 -4.41 56.06
N GLU A 55 -14.12 -5.58 55.56
CA GLU A 55 -14.18 -6.85 56.31
C GLU A 55 -13.26 -7.90 55.66
N ASP A 56 -12.62 -8.73 56.48
CA ASP A 56 -11.79 -9.87 56.08
C ASP A 56 -12.66 -11.13 55.91
N GLY A 57 -12.20 -12.13 55.13
CA GLY A 57 -12.94 -13.38 54.95
C GLY A 57 -12.20 -14.48 54.19
N GLU A 58 -11.64 -15.44 54.94
CA GLU A 58 -11.21 -16.77 54.46
C GLU A 58 -12.48 -17.67 54.28
N ASP A 59 -12.50 -18.90 53.76
CA ASP A 59 -11.44 -19.86 53.38
C ASP A 59 -12.00 -20.98 52.43
N THR A 60 -11.11 -21.81 51.88
CA THR A 60 -11.28 -23.24 51.51
C THR A 60 -12.27 -23.76 50.43
N ARG A 61 -11.67 -24.48 49.43
CA ARG A 61 -11.97 -25.89 48.99
C ARG A 61 -13.33 -26.24 48.32
N ILE A 62 -13.51 -27.36 47.60
CA ILE A 62 -12.73 -28.16 46.59
C ILE A 62 -13.69 -29.25 46.04
N SER A 63 -13.57 -29.67 44.75
CA SER A 63 -14.28 -30.81 44.09
C SER A 63 -15.83 -30.70 43.99
N SER A 64 -16.55 -31.33 43.06
CA SER A 64 -16.33 -32.56 42.25
C SER A 64 -16.97 -32.46 40.84
N VAL A 65 -16.27 -32.76 39.74
CA VAL A 65 -16.28 -34.04 38.98
C VAL A 65 -17.60 -34.39 38.26
N GLU A 66 -17.55 -34.45 36.92
CA GLU A 66 -18.56 -34.96 35.99
C GLU A 66 -18.45 -36.49 35.78
N ASP A 67 -19.49 -37.16 35.23
CA ASP A 67 -19.27 -38.27 34.27
C ASP A 67 -20.53 -38.74 33.47
N LYS A 68 -20.27 -39.40 32.32
CA LYS A 68 -21.08 -40.41 31.56
C LYS A 68 -22.28 -40.05 30.67
N ASP A 69 -21.94 -39.84 29.39
CA ASP A 69 -22.47 -40.48 28.16
C ASP A 69 -23.66 -41.50 28.22
N LYS A 70 -24.58 -41.40 27.22
CA LYS A 70 -24.63 -42.29 26.03
C LYS A 70 -25.70 -41.91 24.97
N ALA A 71 -25.48 -42.38 23.72
CA ALA A 71 -26.30 -42.16 22.49
C ALA A 71 -26.97 -43.51 22.05
N PRO A 72 -27.52 -43.76 20.81
CA PRO A 72 -27.57 -42.96 19.54
C PRO A 72 -28.88 -43.07 18.68
N CYS A 73 -28.79 -42.69 17.38
CA CYS A 73 -29.74 -42.93 16.24
C CYS A 73 -31.04 -42.08 16.15
N SER A 74 -31.66 -41.80 14.98
CA SER A 74 -31.22 -41.77 13.55
C SER A 74 -32.27 -41.03 12.66
N SER A 75 -32.04 -40.91 11.35
CA SER A 75 -32.92 -40.29 10.30
C SER A 75 -34.33 -40.96 10.15
N GLU A 76 -35.33 -40.44 9.43
CA GLU A 76 -35.36 -39.60 8.19
C GLU A 76 -36.77 -38.97 7.87
N ALA A 77 -36.88 -38.23 6.75
CA ALA A 77 -38.10 -37.98 5.91
C ALA A 77 -39.10 -36.80 6.17
N SER A 78 -39.89 -36.51 5.12
CA SER A 78 -40.95 -35.48 4.89
C SER A 78 -41.85 -35.99 3.70
N PRO A 79 -42.90 -35.33 3.13
CA PRO A 79 -43.42 -33.95 3.27
C PRO A 79 -44.98 -33.75 3.19
N ASN A 80 -45.44 -32.47 3.14
CA ASN A 80 -46.68 -31.88 2.54
C ASN A 80 -48.12 -32.32 2.92
N THR A 81 -49.02 -31.35 3.22
CA THR A 81 -50.19 -30.87 2.39
C THR A 81 -51.25 -30.04 3.21
N TYR A 82 -52.01 -29.16 2.52
CA TYR A 82 -53.13 -28.25 2.93
C TYR A 82 -54.50 -28.95 3.22
N PRO A 83 -55.66 -28.28 3.57
CA PRO A 83 -56.08 -26.84 3.59
C PRO A 83 -56.70 -26.36 4.97
N THR A 84 -57.73 -25.50 5.23
CA THR A 84 -58.89 -24.86 4.50
C THR A 84 -59.56 -23.68 5.29
N HIS A 85 -60.16 -22.69 4.57
CA HIS A 85 -61.40 -21.84 4.75
C HIS A 85 -62.30 -21.88 6.04
N LEU A 86 -63.16 -20.90 6.46
CA LEU A 86 -63.66 -19.55 6.02
C LEU A 86 -64.43 -18.82 7.19
N SER A 87 -64.75 -17.51 7.08
CA SER A 87 -65.92 -16.75 7.68
C SER A 87 -65.95 -16.48 9.22
N THR A 88 -66.61 -15.46 9.81
CA THR A 88 -67.58 -14.41 9.35
C THR A 88 -67.61 -13.16 10.29
N ASP A 89 -68.05 -11.99 9.78
CA ASP A 89 -68.55 -10.76 10.48
C ASP A 89 -70.09 -10.88 10.80
N PRO A 90 -70.87 -9.90 11.37
CA PRO A 90 -70.64 -8.45 11.65
C PRO A 90 -71.26 -7.80 12.96
N ALA A 91 -71.07 -6.47 13.13
CA ALA A 91 -71.98 -5.44 13.75
C ALA A 91 -72.36 -5.53 15.27
N ALA A 92 -72.85 -4.49 15.99
CA ALA A 92 -72.75 -3.00 15.95
C ALA A 92 -73.44 -2.38 17.23
N GLU A 93 -73.15 -1.11 17.60
CA GLU A 93 -73.99 -0.14 18.38
C GLU A 93 -74.44 -0.52 19.85
N ASP A 94 -74.77 0.35 20.84
CA ASP A 94 -74.66 1.82 21.06
C ASP A 94 -74.77 2.19 22.60
N ASP A 95 -74.86 3.50 22.96
CA ASP A 95 -75.23 4.14 24.27
C ASP A 95 -74.27 4.01 25.49
N ALA A 96 -73.95 5.02 26.35
CA ALA A 96 -74.66 6.14 27.04
C ALA A 96 -75.19 5.76 28.46
N LEU A 97 -75.21 6.57 29.55
CA LEU A 97 -75.01 8.04 29.78
C LEU A 97 -74.61 8.33 31.29
N ASP A 98 -74.61 9.62 31.71
CA ASP A 98 -74.45 10.21 33.08
C ASP A 98 -73.11 10.09 33.86
N GLY A 99 -72.69 11.08 34.68
CA GLY A 99 -73.21 12.46 34.83
C GLY A 99 -72.72 13.27 36.06
N SER A 100 -72.27 14.53 35.84
CA SER A 100 -72.11 15.65 36.82
C SER A 100 -70.99 15.59 37.89
N THR A 101 -70.43 16.68 38.44
CA THR A 101 -70.24 18.09 37.98
C THR A 101 -69.17 18.81 38.85
N ARG A 102 -68.27 19.61 38.24
CA ARG A 102 -67.93 20.97 38.70
C ARG A 102 -67.08 21.71 37.64
N GLU A 103 -67.28 23.02 37.55
CA GLU A 103 -66.82 23.86 36.42
C GLU A 103 -65.53 24.64 36.72
N ALA A 104 -64.71 24.89 35.70
CA ALA A 104 -64.38 26.25 35.21
C ALA A 104 -63.19 26.28 34.23
N GLY A 105 -63.30 27.05 33.15
CA GLY A 105 -62.18 27.44 32.27
C GLY A 105 -61.88 26.43 31.15
N ASP A 106 -61.88 26.90 29.91
CA ASP A 106 -61.76 26.08 28.70
C ASP A 106 -60.37 26.20 28.03
N LEU A 107 -60.10 25.27 27.12
CA LEU A 107 -58.98 25.15 26.18
C LEU A 107 -57.61 24.72 26.71
N THR A 108 -57.22 23.56 26.18
CA THR A 108 -55.91 22.89 26.22
C THR A 108 -54.82 23.70 25.49
N GLY A 109 -53.52 23.54 25.78
CA GLY A 109 -52.88 22.70 26.79
C GLY A 109 -51.34 22.71 26.68
N ARG A 110 -50.67 21.88 27.50
CA ARG A 110 -49.20 21.70 27.66
C ARG A 110 -48.41 22.89 28.25
N ALA A 111 -48.23 22.83 29.57
CA ALA A 111 -46.98 23.20 30.23
C ALA A 111 -46.73 22.26 31.42
N SER A 112 -45.47 21.86 31.64
CA SER A 112 -45.00 21.26 32.89
C SER A 112 -43.48 21.46 32.94
N GLU A 113 -43.07 22.57 33.55
CA GLU A 113 -41.66 22.89 33.81
C GLU A 113 -41.17 22.11 35.04
N SER A 114 -39.91 21.69 35.11
CA SER A 114 -38.83 22.48 35.72
C SER A 114 -37.52 21.70 35.45
N THR A 115 -36.40 22.23 34.93
CA THR A 115 -35.72 23.53 35.13
C THR A 115 -35.37 23.77 36.60
N PRO A 116 -34.08 23.88 36.94
CA PRO A 116 -33.52 25.24 37.00
C PRO A 116 -32.06 25.34 36.53
N LEU A 117 -31.80 26.17 35.53
CA LEU A 117 -30.59 27.04 35.47
C LEU A 117 -30.74 28.17 34.43
N LEU A 118 -31.90 28.83 34.41
CA LEU A 118 -32.14 30.05 33.64
C LEU A 118 -32.71 31.15 34.55
N GLN A 119 -31.85 32.04 35.03
CA GLN A 119 -32.30 33.34 35.55
C GLN A 119 -31.20 34.41 35.50
N LYS A 120 -31.12 35.11 34.36
CA LYS A 120 -30.92 36.56 34.26
C LYS A 120 -31.15 37.05 32.82
N PRO A 121 -32.36 37.55 32.49
CA PRO A 121 -32.69 38.07 31.17
C PRO A 121 -32.32 39.56 30.99
N PHE A 122 -32.42 40.04 29.75
CA PHE A 122 -32.78 41.44 29.39
C PHE A 122 -31.89 42.58 29.91
N GLU A 123 -30.64 42.67 29.42
CA GLU A 123 -29.90 43.95 29.46
C GLU A 123 -28.83 44.06 28.33
N PHE A 124 -29.25 44.25 27.07
CA PHE A 124 -28.40 44.86 26.00
C PHE A 124 -29.10 45.24 24.67
N LEU A 125 -30.33 44.77 24.39
CA LEU A 125 -30.96 44.92 23.05
C LEU A 125 -31.67 46.26 22.76
N LEU A 126 -31.22 47.39 23.35
CA LEU A 126 -31.73 48.73 23.03
C LEU A 126 -30.66 49.84 23.04
N SER A 127 -29.62 49.72 22.19
CA SER A 127 -28.95 50.88 21.55
C SER A 127 -27.79 50.49 20.62
N SER A 128 -27.99 50.59 19.29
CA SER A 128 -27.00 51.02 18.26
C SER A 128 -27.55 50.79 16.84
N PRO A 129 -27.15 51.59 15.82
CA PRO A 129 -27.59 51.42 14.43
C PRO A 129 -26.91 50.23 13.71
N PRO A 130 -27.45 49.77 12.57
CA PRO A 130 -26.82 48.73 11.76
C PRO A 130 -25.45 49.16 11.21
N HIS A 131 -24.50 48.24 11.22
CA HIS A 131 -23.16 48.45 10.68
C HIS A 131 -23.12 48.12 9.18
N GLU A 132 -22.87 49.11 8.32
CA GLU A 132 -22.62 48.87 6.89
C GLU A 132 -21.24 48.24 6.69
N GLY A 133 -21.18 46.93 6.43
CA GLY A 133 -19.94 46.23 6.06
C GLY A 133 -20.08 44.71 6.06
N PRO A 134 -19.43 43.98 5.14
CA PRO A 134 -19.56 42.52 5.03
C PRO A 134 -18.71 41.78 6.07
N CYS A 135 -19.34 41.32 7.16
CA CYS A 135 -18.71 40.48 8.18
C CYS A 135 -18.56 39.02 7.70
N GLY A 136 -17.37 38.66 7.20
CA GLY A 136 -17.08 37.32 6.66
C GLY A 136 -16.67 36.29 7.72
N HIS A 137 -17.64 35.57 8.29
CA HIS A 137 -17.38 34.40 9.16
C HIS A 137 -18.18 33.16 8.70
N GLY A 138 -17.59 32.44 7.73
CA GLY A 138 -18.04 31.13 7.27
C GLY A 138 -16.84 30.31 6.78
N THR A 139 -16.91 28.99 6.87
CA THR A 139 -15.75 28.07 6.70
C THR A 139 -15.36 27.83 5.24
N PHE A 140 -15.05 28.89 4.49
CA PHE A 140 -14.50 28.82 3.14
C PHE A 140 -13.42 29.91 2.93
N SER A 141 -12.27 29.51 2.39
CA SER A 141 -11.23 30.45 1.97
C SER A 141 -11.64 31.18 0.68
N PRO A 142 -11.23 32.46 0.50
CA PRO A 142 -11.48 33.17 -0.75
C PRO A 142 -10.75 32.48 -1.92
N ARG A 143 -11.43 32.40 -3.07
CA ARG A 143 -10.84 31.94 -4.33
C ARG A 143 -9.82 32.97 -4.84
N ALA A 144 -8.73 32.51 -5.45
CA ALA A 144 -7.86 33.38 -6.24
C ALA A 144 -8.50 33.66 -7.61
N ASP A 145 -8.25 34.85 -8.17
CA ASP A 145 -8.87 35.31 -9.41
C ASP A 145 -8.52 34.46 -10.64
N SER A 146 -9.54 33.86 -11.25
CA SER A 146 -9.44 33.33 -12.62
C SER A 146 -9.77 34.45 -13.62
N MET A 147 -8.74 35.08 -14.19
CA MET A 147 -8.90 36.17 -15.15
C MET A 147 -9.77 35.77 -16.36
N ARG A 148 -10.76 36.61 -16.68
CA ARG A 148 -11.55 36.50 -17.92
C ARG A 148 -10.64 36.58 -19.15
N SER A 149 -10.66 35.57 -20.01
CA SER A 149 -10.19 35.68 -21.40
C SER A 149 -11.31 36.27 -22.26
N GLY A 150 -11.21 37.56 -22.59
CA GLY A 150 -12.09 38.21 -23.56
C GLY A 150 -11.74 37.86 -25.01
N ASP A 151 -12.56 38.34 -25.94
CA ASP A 151 -12.51 38.02 -27.37
C ASP A 151 -11.20 38.44 -28.08
N SER A 152 -10.94 37.79 -29.21
CA SER A 152 -10.14 38.38 -30.31
C SER A 152 -10.48 37.69 -31.64
N ASP A 153 -10.74 38.51 -32.65
CA ASP A 153 -11.34 38.09 -33.93
C ASP A 153 -10.43 37.28 -34.87
N TYR A 154 -11.09 36.61 -35.82
CA TYR A 154 -10.46 36.16 -37.06
C TYR A 154 -9.93 37.35 -37.88
N SER A 155 -8.65 37.30 -38.25
CA SER A 155 -8.15 38.04 -39.42
C SER A 155 -7.07 37.24 -40.16
N PHE A 156 -6.90 37.53 -41.45
CA PHE A 156 -6.22 36.64 -42.39
C PHE A 156 -5.16 37.38 -43.22
N GLY A 157 -3.89 36.94 -43.11
CA GLY A 157 -2.95 36.98 -44.23
C GLY A 157 -1.65 37.80 -44.10
N ARG A 158 -0.87 37.66 -45.18
CA ARG A 158 0.42 38.31 -45.55
C ARG A 158 1.68 38.01 -44.72
N SER A 159 2.53 37.20 -45.35
CA SER A 159 3.98 37.09 -45.13
C SER A 159 4.73 38.37 -45.54
N ALA A 160 5.82 38.66 -44.82
CA ALA A 160 6.91 39.54 -45.25
C ALA A 160 8.26 38.94 -44.78
N ARG A 161 9.37 39.28 -45.45
CA ARG A 161 10.64 38.54 -45.38
C ARG A 161 11.84 39.48 -45.47
N ALA A 162 12.73 39.50 -44.48
CA ALA A 162 13.94 40.33 -44.47
C ALA A 162 15.15 39.66 -43.78
N LEU A 163 16.34 40.20 -44.07
CA LEU A 163 17.70 39.74 -43.75
C LEU A 163 18.12 40.17 -42.31
N GLY A 164 19.20 39.66 -41.69
CA GLY A 164 20.07 38.52 -42.04
C GLY A 164 21.56 38.68 -41.65
N ARG A 165 22.25 37.55 -41.44
CA ARG A 165 23.73 37.35 -41.30
C ARG A 165 24.41 37.69 -39.94
N PRO A 166 25.64 37.19 -39.65
CA PRO A 166 25.86 36.38 -38.43
C PRO A 166 27.17 36.70 -37.66
N ASP A 167 27.55 35.86 -36.68
CA ASP A 167 28.97 35.65 -36.36
C ASP A 167 29.32 34.23 -35.83
N SER A 168 30.63 33.95 -35.76
CA SER A 168 31.33 32.74 -35.24
C SER A 168 30.81 32.20 -33.89
N GLY A 169 30.85 30.90 -33.53
CA GLY A 169 31.99 29.94 -33.50
C GLY A 169 32.45 29.77 -32.04
N GLU A 170 32.79 28.59 -31.47
CA GLU A 170 33.07 27.23 -31.97
C GLU A 170 32.46 26.14 -31.02
N GLY A 171 32.90 24.87 -31.12
CA GLY A 171 32.90 23.96 -29.95
C GLY A 171 31.87 22.83 -29.84
N ARG A 172 31.34 22.25 -30.92
CA ARG A 172 30.44 21.06 -30.84
C ARG A 172 31.21 19.76 -30.58
N SER A 173 30.92 19.09 -29.47
CA SER A 173 31.41 17.72 -29.17
C SER A 173 30.71 16.66 -30.03
N MET A 174 31.50 15.68 -30.50
CA MET A 174 31.07 14.61 -31.42
C MET A 174 29.89 13.76 -30.90
N PHE A 175 29.70 13.71 -29.57
CA PHE A 175 28.63 12.92 -28.94
C PHE A 175 27.21 13.46 -29.15
N SER A 176 27.00 14.74 -29.53
CA SER A 176 25.63 15.24 -29.75
C SER A 176 24.98 14.67 -31.00
N SER A 177 25.78 14.29 -32.01
CA SER A 177 25.30 13.93 -33.35
C SER A 177 24.58 12.58 -33.44
N ILE A 178 24.70 11.73 -32.41
CA ILE A 178 24.08 10.38 -32.42
C ILE A 178 22.66 10.42 -31.84
N PHE A 179 22.37 11.35 -30.92
CA PHE A 179 21.05 11.47 -30.28
C PHE A 179 20.05 12.32 -31.08
N GLU A 180 20.49 13.22 -31.96
CA GLU A 180 19.59 13.96 -32.87
C GLU A 180 18.88 13.05 -33.89
N THR A 181 19.43 11.86 -34.19
CA THR A 181 18.91 10.93 -35.21
C THR A 181 17.62 10.18 -34.79
N VAL A 182 17.24 10.21 -33.51
CA VAL A 182 16.05 9.52 -32.96
C VAL A 182 14.97 10.52 -32.46
N GLY A 183 15.28 11.82 -32.44
CA GLY A 183 14.46 12.84 -31.78
C GLY A 183 13.55 13.67 -32.70
N MET A 184 12.30 13.23 -32.88
CA MET A 184 11.11 14.06 -33.19
C MET A 184 11.29 15.29 -34.12
N LYS A 185 11.04 15.13 -35.43
CA LYS A 185 10.71 16.29 -36.30
C LYS A 185 9.41 16.95 -35.82
N ASN A 186 9.52 18.09 -35.13
CA ASN A 186 8.36 18.89 -34.75
C ASN A 186 7.74 19.56 -35.99
N GLY A 187 6.59 19.05 -36.44
CA GLY A 187 5.69 19.78 -37.33
C GLY A 187 5.04 20.98 -36.63
N SER A 188 4.77 22.02 -37.40
CA SER A 188 4.18 23.29 -36.94
C SER A 188 2.75 23.15 -36.38
N GLY A 189 2.33 24.12 -35.56
CA GLY A 189 0.95 24.65 -35.65
C GLY A 189 0.08 24.62 -34.39
N GLY A 190 0.33 23.73 -33.42
CA GLY A 190 -0.51 23.60 -32.23
C GLY A 190 -0.03 24.43 -31.03
N LYS A 191 -0.94 25.15 -30.36
CA LYS A 191 -0.73 25.63 -28.97
C LYS A 191 -0.63 24.42 -28.04
N LYS A 192 0.56 23.83 -27.90
CA LYS A 192 0.81 22.73 -26.97
C LYS A 192 0.48 23.23 -25.55
N LYS A 193 -0.47 22.60 -24.87
CA LYS A 193 -0.73 22.84 -23.44
C LYS A 193 0.59 22.62 -22.70
N ILE A 194 1.15 23.67 -22.10
CA ILE A 194 2.38 23.58 -21.30
C ILE A 194 2.07 22.63 -20.15
N SER A 195 2.94 21.63 -19.93
CA SER A 195 2.78 20.73 -18.79
C SER A 195 2.85 21.54 -17.50
N THR A 196 1.96 21.28 -16.54
CA THR A 196 2.02 21.92 -15.21
C THR A 196 3.38 21.73 -14.55
N THR A 197 4.08 20.62 -14.81
CA THR A 197 5.46 20.41 -14.34
C THR A 197 6.45 21.37 -15.00
N SER A 198 6.32 21.63 -16.31
CA SER A 198 7.18 22.59 -17.03
C SER A 198 6.92 24.03 -16.57
N TYR A 199 5.65 24.41 -16.40
CA TYR A 199 5.26 25.71 -15.87
C TYR A 199 5.81 25.96 -14.46
N LEU A 200 5.68 25.00 -13.55
CA LEU A 200 6.22 25.09 -12.19
C LEU A 200 7.76 25.11 -12.18
N ALA A 201 8.41 24.33 -13.04
CA ALA A 201 9.86 24.34 -13.19
C ALA A 201 10.37 25.71 -13.68
N GLU A 202 9.72 26.30 -14.68
CA GLU A 202 10.00 27.64 -15.19
C GLU A 202 9.77 28.72 -14.13
N GLN A 203 8.63 28.67 -13.42
CA GLN A 203 8.30 29.59 -12.31
C GLN A 203 9.33 29.57 -11.17
N HIS A 204 10.01 28.44 -10.95
CA HIS A 204 11.04 28.27 -9.92
C HIS A 204 12.48 28.27 -10.46
N GLY A 205 12.70 28.54 -11.75
CA GLY A 205 14.03 28.59 -12.37
C GLY A 205 14.77 27.24 -12.43
N ILE A 206 14.04 26.12 -12.37
CA ILE A 206 14.59 24.75 -12.35
C ILE A 206 14.67 24.23 -13.80
N ASP A 207 15.86 23.82 -14.26
CA ASP A 207 15.94 23.11 -15.54
C ASP A 207 15.27 21.73 -15.43
N THR A 208 14.15 21.59 -16.15
CA THR A 208 13.40 20.33 -16.33
C THR A 208 14.28 19.10 -16.59
N ARG A 209 15.41 19.23 -17.32
CA ARG A 209 16.33 18.10 -17.56
C ARG A 209 16.99 17.65 -16.26
N THR A 210 17.49 18.59 -15.45
CA THR A 210 18.10 18.32 -14.14
C THR A 210 17.10 17.76 -13.13
N MET A 211 15.79 18.01 -13.32
CA MET A 211 14.72 17.40 -12.52
C MET A 211 14.46 15.93 -12.90
N TYR A 212 14.45 15.59 -14.20
CA TYR A 212 14.12 14.23 -14.64
C TYR A 212 15.27 13.22 -14.47
N PHE A 213 16.53 13.62 -14.60
CA PHE A 213 17.66 12.66 -14.48
C PHE A 213 17.74 11.97 -13.09
N PRO A 214 17.69 12.68 -11.95
CA PRO A 214 17.64 12.05 -10.62
C PRO A 214 16.35 11.27 -10.34
N TYR A 215 15.25 11.62 -11.03
CA TYR A 215 13.99 10.88 -10.94
C TYR A 215 14.09 9.48 -11.59
N TYR A 216 14.85 9.33 -12.68
CA TYR A 216 15.03 8.03 -13.35
C TYR A 216 16.30 7.26 -12.95
N ILE A 217 17.32 7.96 -12.43
CA ILE A 217 18.57 7.36 -11.93
C ILE A 217 18.81 7.87 -10.49
N PRO A 218 18.28 7.18 -9.47
CA PRO A 218 18.40 7.57 -8.07
C PRO A 218 19.84 7.77 -7.57
N ALA A 219 20.85 7.15 -8.21
CA ALA A 219 22.27 7.46 -7.97
C ALA A 219 22.58 8.97 -8.02
N LEU A 220 22.00 9.68 -8.98
CA LEU A 220 22.21 11.12 -9.16
C LEU A 220 21.53 11.95 -8.04
N ALA A 221 20.55 11.37 -7.34
CA ALA A 221 19.93 11.97 -6.16
C ALA A 221 20.70 11.68 -4.87
N TRP A 222 21.20 10.45 -4.68
CA TRP A 222 21.82 10.04 -3.41
C TRP A 222 23.33 10.30 -3.30
N ILE A 223 24.10 10.16 -4.38
CA ILE A 223 25.56 10.36 -4.33
C ILE A 223 25.93 11.77 -3.84
N PRO A 224 25.30 12.88 -4.30
CA PRO A 224 25.60 14.22 -3.80
C PRO A 224 25.20 14.45 -2.33
N GLN A 225 24.29 13.62 -1.78
CA GLN A 225 23.86 13.68 -0.39
C GLN A 225 24.77 12.85 0.55
N TYR A 226 25.72 12.08 0.00
CA TYR A 226 26.53 11.16 0.79
C TYR A 226 27.48 11.89 1.74
N ARG A 227 27.50 11.47 3.02
CA ARG A 227 28.36 12.04 4.06
C ARG A 227 29.21 10.95 4.69
N TRP A 228 30.46 11.28 5.03
CA TRP A 228 31.40 10.36 5.70
C TRP A 228 30.86 9.71 6.99
N LYS A 229 29.86 10.31 7.66
CA LYS A 229 29.13 9.71 8.79
C LYS A 229 28.45 8.37 8.43
N HIS A 230 28.01 8.19 7.19
CA HIS A 230 27.30 6.98 6.74
C HIS A 230 28.27 5.84 6.40
N LEU A 231 29.51 6.16 5.99
CA LEU A 231 30.54 5.19 5.59
C LEU A 231 30.74 4.07 6.62
N GLN A 232 30.83 4.42 7.91
CA GLN A 232 30.99 3.44 8.98
C GLN A 232 29.77 2.50 9.09
N GLY A 233 28.55 3.02 8.94
CA GLY A 233 27.33 2.21 8.98
C GLY A 233 27.15 1.32 7.78
N ASP A 234 27.34 1.88 6.59
CA ASP A 234 27.16 1.16 5.32
C ASP A 234 28.23 0.07 5.14
N LEU A 235 29.48 0.31 5.54
CA LEU A 235 30.57 -0.68 5.49
C LEU A 235 30.37 -1.81 6.51
N ILE A 236 29.99 -1.48 7.75
CA ILE A 236 29.79 -2.49 8.82
C ILE A 236 28.54 -3.34 8.54
N ALA A 237 27.48 -2.73 7.99
CA ALA A 237 26.35 -3.45 7.45
C ALA A 237 26.77 -4.37 6.29
N ALA A 238 27.54 -3.89 5.32
CA ALA A 238 28.02 -4.70 4.19
C ALA A 238 28.87 -5.90 4.62
N ILE A 239 29.83 -5.72 5.54
CA ILE A 239 30.64 -6.79 6.12
C ILE A 239 29.76 -7.80 6.86
N THR A 240 28.79 -7.31 7.64
CA THR A 240 27.84 -8.16 8.37
C THR A 240 26.93 -8.95 7.42
N MET A 241 26.49 -8.36 6.31
CA MET A 241 25.68 -9.03 5.29
C MET A 241 26.50 -10.09 4.54
N ALA A 242 27.72 -9.74 4.13
CA ALA A 242 28.62 -10.63 3.42
C ALA A 242 28.93 -11.91 4.23
N SER A 243 29.07 -11.80 5.55
CA SER A 243 29.52 -12.92 6.41
C SER A 243 28.64 -14.17 6.34
N PHE A 244 27.34 -14.02 6.05
CA PHE A 244 26.40 -15.15 6.00
C PHE A 244 25.66 -15.27 4.66
N TYR A 245 25.46 -14.16 3.92
CA TYR A 245 24.82 -14.25 2.60
C TYR A 245 25.75 -14.80 1.50
N ILE A 246 27.08 -14.63 1.59
CA ILE A 246 28.02 -15.26 0.65
C ILE A 246 28.00 -16.80 0.80
N PRO A 247 28.16 -17.38 2.02
CA PRO A 247 27.96 -18.82 2.25
C PRO A 247 26.56 -19.34 1.87
N MET A 248 25.51 -18.56 2.15
CA MET A 248 24.14 -18.91 1.74
C MET A 248 24.02 -19.01 0.22
N ALA A 249 24.53 -18.03 -0.54
CA ALA A 249 24.42 -18.04 -2.00
C ALA A 249 25.19 -19.19 -2.66
N LEU A 250 26.36 -19.55 -2.11
CA LEU A 250 27.09 -20.76 -2.50
C LEU A 250 26.21 -22.01 -2.33
N SER A 251 25.60 -22.17 -1.15
CA SER A 251 24.72 -23.31 -0.85
C SER A 251 23.41 -23.33 -1.65
N LEU A 252 22.85 -22.17 -2.00
CA LEU A 252 21.65 -22.08 -2.85
C LEU A 252 21.94 -22.51 -4.29
N ALA A 253 23.10 -22.11 -4.82
CA ALA A 253 23.55 -22.49 -6.15
C ALA A 253 23.79 -24.00 -6.28
N SER A 254 24.57 -24.60 -5.36
CA SER A 254 24.87 -26.03 -5.42
C SER A 254 23.66 -26.91 -5.10
N ASN A 255 22.92 -26.60 -4.03
CA ASN A 255 21.97 -27.56 -3.44
C ASN A 255 20.52 -27.41 -3.96
N LEU A 256 20.14 -26.22 -4.43
CA LEU A 256 18.77 -25.93 -4.89
C LEU A 256 18.69 -25.64 -6.39
N ALA A 257 19.67 -24.93 -6.95
CA ALA A 257 19.70 -24.61 -8.38
C ALA A 257 20.46 -25.63 -9.25
N HIS A 258 21.23 -26.54 -8.64
CA HIS A 258 22.09 -27.52 -9.33
C HIS A 258 23.04 -26.86 -10.35
N VAL A 259 23.65 -25.72 -9.96
CA VAL A 259 24.66 -25.00 -10.75
C VAL A 259 25.95 -24.81 -9.95
N PRO A 260 27.09 -24.49 -10.61
CA PRO A 260 28.33 -24.20 -9.91
C PRO A 260 28.13 -23.13 -8.83
N ALA A 261 28.63 -23.40 -7.62
CA ALA A 261 28.36 -22.57 -6.44
C ALA A 261 28.71 -21.09 -6.64
N ILE A 262 29.75 -20.81 -7.43
CA ILE A 262 30.22 -19.46 -7.78
C ILE A 262 29.13 -18.60 -8.48
N ASN A 263 28.17 -19.20 -9.18
CA ASN A 263 27.07 -18.49 -9.85
C ASN A 263 26.11 -17.82 -8.85
N GLY A 264 25.99 -18.37 -7.63
CA GLY A 264 25.32 -17.70 -6.52
C GLY A 264 26.01 -16.40 -6.14
N LEU A 265 27.34 -16.34 -6.20
CA LEU A 265 28.12 -15.15 -5.87
C LEU A 265 28.05 -14.08 -6.96
N TYR A 266 27.99 -14.44 -8.25
CA TYR A 266 27.77 -13.46 -9.32
C TYR A 266 26.49 -12.63 -9.10
N SER A 267 25.45 -13.25 -8.52
CA SER A 267 24.20 -12.58 -8.13
C SER A 267 24.40 -11.47 -7.08
N PHE A 268 25.41 -11.61 -6.21
CA PHE A 268 25.82 -10.57 -5.26
C PHE A 268 26.90 -9.61 -5.80
N VAL A 269 27.57 -9.94 -6.91
CA VAL A 269 28.49 -9.01 -7.60
C VAL A 269 27.69 -7.99 -8.43
N PHE A 270 26.79 -8.44 -9.30
CA PHE A 270 26.17 -7.55 -10.29
C PHE A 270 24.89 -6.89 -9.76
N ASN A 271 23.96 -7.66 -9.22
CA ASN A 271 22.61 -7.18 -8.95
C ASN A 271 22.54 -6.08 -7.86
N PRO A 272 23.35 -6.09 -6.77
CA PRO A 272 23.34 -5.01 -5.78
C PRO A 272 23.97 -3.71 -6.29
N ILE A 273 24.98 -3.76 -7.18
CA ILE A 273 25.54 -2.56 -7.83
C ILE A 273 24.49 -1.93 -8.75
N ILE A 274 23.87 -2.71 -9.64
CA ILE A 274 22.84 -2.22 -10.56
C ILE A 274 21.64 -1.68 -9.78
N TYR A 275 21.22 -2.36 -8.72
CA TYR A 275 20.15 -1.87 -7.85
C TYR A 275 20.55 -0.59 -7.10
N ALA A 276 21.78 -0.44 -6.62
CA ALA A 276 22.22 0.79 -5.97
C ALA A 276 22.25 2.01 -6.91
N ILE A 277 22.28 1.79 -8.23
CA ILE A 277 22.21 2.85 -9.25
C ILE A 277 20.75 3.24 -9.58
N LEU A 278 19.86 2.26 -9.69
CA LEU A 278 18.50 2.41 -10.26
C LEU A 278 17.34 2.31 -9.24
N GLY A 279 17.57 1.70 -8.08
CA GLY A 279 16.56 1.39 -7.07
C GLY A 279 16.09 2.59 -6.26
N SER A 280 14.83 2.57 -5.83
CA SER A 280 14.19 3.63 -5.04
C SER A 280 14.03 3.31 -3.55
N CYS A 281 14.46 2.13 -3.06
CA CYS A 281 14.54 1.82 -1.63
C CYS A 281 16.00 1.79 -1.13
N PRO A 282 16.51 2.85 -0.43
CA PRO A 282 17.93 2.98 -0.11
C PRO A 282 18.55 1.88 0.76
N GLN A 283 17.75 1.15 1.53
CA GLN A 283 18.22 0.10 2.46
C GLN A 283 18.00 -1.32 1.90
N MET A 284 17.44 -1.47 0.69
CA MET A 284 17.13 -2.77 0.12
C MET A 284 18.38 -3.47 -0.41
N VAL A 285 18.54 -4.74 -0.03
CA VAL A 285 19.64 -5.60 -0.47
C VAL A 285 19.08 -6.70 -1.36
N VAL A 286 19.45 -6.62 -2.64
CA VAL A 286 19.10 -7.59 -3.67
C VAL A 286 20.05 -8.79 -3.58
N GLY A 287 19.54 -10.01 -3.69
CA GLY A 287 20.36 -11.23 -3.64
C GLY A 287 19.59 -12.49 -4.09
N PRO A 288 20.29 -13.58 -4.41
CA PRO A 288 19.68 -14.82 -4.90
C PRO A 288 18.81 -15.45 -3.80
N GLU A 289 17.58 -15.83 -4.13
CA GLU A 289 16.56 -16.27 -3.16
C GLU A 289 16.28 -17.78 -3.28
N ALA A 290 15.80 -18.43 -2.21
CA ALA A 290 15.72 -19.89 -2.13
C ALA A 290 14.68 -20.49 -3.09
N ALA A 291 13.46 -19.95 -3.12
CA ALA A 291 12.42 -20.40 -4.04
C ALA A 291 12.77 -20.04 -5.50
N GLY A 292 13.38 -18.87 -5.75
CA GLY A 292 13.95 -18.52 -7.05
C GLY A 292 15.03 -19.50 -7.53
N SER A 293 15.96 -19.88 -6.65
CA SER A 293 17.03 -20.85 -6.94
C SER A 293 16.47 -22.25 -7.21
N LEU A 294 15.47 -22.68 -6.44
CA LEU A 294 14.80 -23.98 -6.63
C LEU A 294 14.07 -24.06 -7.98
N LEU A 295 13.42 -22.97 -8.40
CA LEU A 295 12.75 -22.87 -9.69
C LEU A 295 13.73 -22.81 -10.88
N VAL A 296 14.98 -22.37 -10.67
CA VAL A 296 16.07 -22.57 -11.64
C VAL A 296 16.45 -24.05 -11.69
N GLY A 297 16.63 -24.70 -10.53
CA GLY A 297 17.00 -26.12 -10.43
C GLY A 297 16.03 -27.06 -11.14
N THR A 298 14.73 -26.78 -11.14
CA THR A 298 13.76 -27.58 -11.91
C THR A 298 13.94 -27.43 -13.43
N VAL A 299 14.37 -26.26 -13.93
CA VAL A 299 14.66 -26.05 -15.37
C VAL A 299 16.00 -26.65 -15.77
N VAL A 300 17.01 -26.58 -14.89
CA VAL A 300 18.31 -27.25 -15.07
C VAL A 300 18.09 -28.75 -15.15
N LYS A 301 17.41 -29.34 -14.16
CA LYS A 301 17.07 -30.77 -14.15
C LYS A 301 16.24 -31.17 -15.37
N SER A 302 15.18 -30.43 -15.72
CA SER A 302 14.38 -30.76 -16.91
C SER A 302 15.20 -30.68 -18.21
N SER A 303 16.23 -29.83 -18.27
CA SER A 303 17.18 -29.79 -19.40
C SER A 303 18.09 -31.02 -19.47
N VAL A 304 18.49 -31.58 -18.32
CA VAL A 304 19.24 -32.84 -18.20
C VAL A 304 18.35 -34.04 -18.54
N ASP A 305 17.18 -34.16 -17.90
CA ASP A 305 16.19 -35.26 -18.10
C ASP A 305 15.77 -35.38 -19.59
N ASN A 306 15.77 -34.27 -20.34
CA ASN A 306 15.51 -34.23 -21.78
C ASN A 306 16.71 -34.59 -22.69
N GLY A 307 17.85 -35.02 -22.12
CA GLY A 307 19.06 -35.39 -22.86
C GLY A 307 19.74 -34.22 -23.57
N ARG A 308 19.71 -33.00 -22.98
CA ARG A 308 20.28 -31.77 -23.58
C ARG A 308 21.49 -31.22 -22.81
N ALA A 309 21.83 -31.85 -21.69
CA ALA A 309 23.02 -31.61 -20.87
C ALA A 309 23.38 -32.95 -20.19
N ASP A 310 24.67 -33.26 -20.06
CA ASP A 310 25.12 -34.34 -19.16
C ASP A 310 25.04 -33.87 -17.71
N GLU A 311 24.86 -34.81 -16.76
CA GLU A 311 24.82 -34.56 -15.31
C GLU A 311 26.12 -33.95 -14.73
N GLY A 312 27.19 -33.87 -15.52
CA GLY A 312 28.47 -33.27 -15.15
C GLY A 312 28.81 -31.96 -15.87
N ASP A 313 27.94 -31.42 -16.73
CA ASP A 313 28.23 -30.18 -17.46
C ASP A 313 27.82 -28.92 -16.66
N ASP A 314 28.68 -28.60 -15.69
CA ASP A 314 28.68 -27.37 -14.89
C ASP A 314 28.47 -26.10 -15.75
N GLU A 315 29.00 -26.05 -16.98
CA GLU A 315 28.90 -24.87 -17.84
C GLU A 315 27.52 -24.76 -18.51
N ILE A 316 26.94 -25.87 -18.98
CA ILE A 316 25.56 -25.86 -19.48
C ILE A 316 24.57 -25.54 -18.35
N HIS A 317 24.77 -26.09 -17.14
CA HIS A 317 23.93 -25.78 -15.99
C HIS A 317 23.98 -24.27 -15.65
N ALA A 318 25.19 -23.69 -15.60
CA ALA A 318 25.41 -22.25 -15.46
C ALA A 318 24.68 -21.44 -16.54
N ARG A 319 24.80 -21.82 -17.83
CA ARG A 319 24.15 -21.14 -18.95
C ARG A 319 22.62 -21.21 -18.87
N VAL A 320 22.04 -22.35 -18.49
CA VAL A 320 20.58 -22.51 -18.30
C VAL A 320 20.06 -21.58 -17.19
N ALA A 321 20.78 -21.46 -16.08
CA ALA A 321 20.45 -20.47 -15.05
C ALA A 321 20.52 -19.03 -15.58
N GLY A 322 21.54 -18.67 -16.34
CA GLY A 322 21.65 -17.36 -17.01
C GLY A 322 20.46 -17.03 -17.91
N VAL A 323 19.95 -18.03 -18.66
CA VAL A 323 18.73 -17.90 -19.47
C VAL A 323 17.50 -17.61 -18.61
N VAL A 324 17.27 -18.41 -17.55
CA VAL A 324 16.11 -18.24 -16.64
C VAL A 324 16.16 -16.87 -15.94
N THR A 325 17.32 -16.48 -15.41
CA THR A 325 17.54 -15.18 -14.76
C THR A 325 17.31 -14.02 -15.73
N GLY A 326 17.87 -14.10 -16.94
CA GLY A 326 17.68 -13.10 -17.99
C GLY A 326 16.21 -12.98 -18.43
N MET A 327 15.50 -14.10 -18.55
CA MET A 327 14.07 -14.11 -18.88
C MET A 327 13.20 -13.52 -17.76
N ALA A 328 13.43 -13.89 -16.50
CA ALA A 328 12.71 -13.30 -15.37
C ALA A 328 12.98 -11.79 -15.27
N GLY A 329 14.22 -11.37 -15.48
CA GLY A 329 14.60 -9.95 -15.58
C GLY A 329 13.90 -9.22 -16.73
N ALA A 330 13.81 -9.84 -17.91
CA ALA A 330 13.09 -9.27 -19.06
C ALA A 330 11.59 -9.08 -18.77
N ILE A 331 10.93 -10.07 -18.16
CA ILE A 331 9.50 -10.01 -17.80
C ILE A 331 9.25 -8.85 -16.82
N ILE A 332 10.07 -8.75 -15.76
CA ILE A 332 10.01 -7.67 -14.76
C ILE A 332 10.30 -6.30 -15.39
N PHE A 333 11.32 -6.20 -16.25
CA PHE A 333 11.68 -4.96 -16.95
C PHE A 333 10.55 -4.47 -17.86
N ILE A 334 9.95 -5.37 -18.65
CA ILE A 334 8.81 -5.06 -19.51
C ILE A 334 7.61 -4.62 -18.65
N ALA A 335 7.33 -5.31 -17.52
CA ALA A 335 6.27 -4.92 -16.59
C ALA A 335 6.49 -3.51 -15.98
N GLY A 336 7.75 -3.12 -15.73
CA GLY A 336 8.10 -1.76 -15.30
C GLY A 336 7.85 -0.71 -16.39
N LEU A 337 8.23 -1.01 -17.64
CA LEU A 337 8.01 -0.12 -18.79
C LEU A 337 6.52 0.05 -19.11
N THR A 338 5.72 -1.02 -19.03
CA THR A 338 4.25 -0.98 -19.23
C THR A 338 3.49 -0.48 -17.99
N ARG A 339 4.21 -0.09 -16.93
CA ARG A 339 3.68 0.50 -15.68
C ARG A 339 2.76 -0.42 -14.86
N LEU A 340 2.98 -1.74 -14.92
CA LEU A 340 2.24 -2.74 -14.15
C LEU A 340 2.52 -2.70 -12.63
N GLY A 341 3.39 -1.81 -12.15
CA GLY A 341 3.62 -1.56 -10.73
C GLY A 341 2.39 -1.05 -9.97
N PHE A 342 1.26 -0.77 -10.63
CA PHE A 342 -0.02 -0.64 -9.94
C PHE A 342 -0.41 -1.92 -9.17
N LEU A 343 0.07 -3.10 -9.60
CA LEU A 343 -0.13 -4.37 -8.90
C LEU A 343 0.47 -4.40 -7.48
N ASP A 344 1.42 -3.52 -7.18
CA ASP A 344 1.89 -3.33 -5.80
C ASP A 344 0.79 -2.73 -4.90
N SER A 345 -0.09 -1.85 -5.40
CA SER A 345 -1.14 -1.22 -4.57
C SER A 345 -2.13 -2.22 -3.97
N VAL A 346 -2.23 -3.41 -4.58
CA VAL A 346 -3.00 -4.57 -4.12
C VAL A 346 -2.46 -5.14 -2.79
N LEU A 347 -1.16 -4.98 -2.51
CA LEU A 347 -0.51 -5.51 -1.31
C LEU A 347 -0.91 -4.68 -0.07
N SER A 348 -2.04 -5.07 0.52
CA SER A 348 -2.62 -4.48 1.73
C SER A 348 -1.75 -4.72 2.98
N ARG A 349 -1.88 -3.87 4.01
CA ARG A 349 -1.15 -4.06 5.28
C ARG A 349 -1.41 -5.44 5.93
N PRO A 350 -2.65 -5.97 6.01
CA PRO A 350 -2.91 -7.32 6.53
C PRO A 350 -2.26 -8.42 5.69
N PHE A 351 -2.26 -8.29 4.35
CA PHE A 351 -1.53 -9.22 3.47
C PHE A 351 -0.04 -9.23 3.82
N LEU A 352 0.60 -8.06 3.91
CA LEU A 352 2.02 -7.94 4.21
C LEU A 352 2.36 -8.59 5.57
N ARG A 353 1.54 -8.37 6.60
CA ARG A 353 1.77 -8.96 7.93
C ARG A 353 1.56 -10.46 7.98
N GLY A 354 0.49 -10.99 7.38
CA GLY A 354 0.26 -12.43 7.31
C GLY A 354 1.40 -13.14 6.59
N PHE A 355 1.82 -12.58 5.45
CA PHE A 355 2.91 -13.11 4.63
C PHE A 355 4.28 -13.05 5.31
N ILE A 356 4.66 -11.91 5.89
CA ILE A 356 5.94 -11.75 6.63
C ILE A 356 6.01 -12.70 7.83
N SER A 357 4.90 -12.85 8.57
CA SER A 357 4.83 -13.76 9.73
C SER A 357 4.98 -15.23 9.29
N ALA A 358 4.36 -15.59 8.17
CA ALA A 358 4.43 -16.93 7.61
C ALA A 358 5.84 -17.26 7.10
N ILE A 359 6.49 -16.34 6.37
CA ILE A 359 7.91 -16.47 5.98
C ILE A 359 8.79 -16.67 7.22
N GLY A 360 8.59 -15.88 8.28
CA GLY A 360 9.33 -16.02 9.54
C GLY A 360 9.20 -17.43 10.14
N PHE A 361 7.98 -17.99 10.14
CA PHE A 361 7.75 -19.36 10.63
C PHE A 361 8.37 -20.43 9.71
N VAL A 362 8.14 -20.34 8.39
CA VAL A 362 8.69 -21.29 7.40
C VAL A 362 10.21 -21.34 7.47
N ILE A 363 10.89 -20.20 7.55
CA ILE A 363 12.35 -20.15 7.60
C ILE A 363 12.89 -20.81 8.88
N ILE A 364 12.23 -20.63 10.03
CA ILE A 364 12.63 -21.33 11.28
C ILE A 364 12.47 -22.84 11.13
N VAL A 365 11.34 -23.33 10.59
CA VAL A 365 11.13 -24.76 10.35
C VAL A 365 12.18 -25.34 9.40
N ASP A 366 12.52 -24.62 8.33
CA ASP A 366 13.54 -25.03 7.37
C ASP A 366 14.96 -25.00 7.96
N GLN A 367 15.23 -24.13 8.93
CA GLN A 367 16.53 -24.01 9.61
C GLN A 367 16.75 -25.08 10.69
N LEU A 368 15.68 -25.59 11.32
CA LEU A 368 15.78 -26.66 12.32
C LEU A 368 16.39 -27.95 11.77
N ILE A 369 16.26 -28.22 10.46
CA ILE A 369 16.83 -29.42 9.81
C ILE A 369 18.37 -29.42 9.87
N PRO A 370 19.09 -28.39 9.36
CA PRO A 370 20.55 -28.30 9.51
C PRO A 370 21.01 -27.92 10.93
N GLU A 371 20.20 -27.26 11.77
CA GLU A 371 20.56 -27.05 13.19
C GLU A 371 20.66 -28.36 13.97
N LEU A 372 19.78 -29.34 13.69
CA LEU A 372 19.80 -30.67 14.30
C LEU A 372 20.77 -31.64 13.59
N GLY A 373 21.42 -31.23 12.48
CA GLY A 373 22.27 -32.11 11.68
C GLY A 373 21.52 -33.24 10.98
N LEU A 374 20.24 -33.02 10.65
CA LEU A 374 19.39 -34.00 9.95
C LEU A 374 19.35 -33.79 8.43
N GLN A 375 20.22 -32.91 7.90
CA GLN A 375 20.21 -32.51 6.49
C GLN A 375 20.51 -33.67 5.54
N GLY A 376 21.48 -34.53 5.88
CA GLY A 376 21.79 -35.75 5.12
C GLY A 376 20.57 -36.67 4.95
N LEU A 377 19.87 -36.98 6.05
CA LEU A 377 18.66 -37.81 6.01
C LEU A 377 17.51 -37.12 5.26
N ALA A 378 17.41 -35.79 5.33
CA ALA A 378 16.40 -35.04 4.59
C ALA A 378 16.62 -35.10 3.06
N SER A 379 17.87 -35.19 2.61
CA SER A 379 18.20 -35.49 1.21
C SER A 379 17.96 -36.95 0.83
N GLU A 380 18.30 -37.93 1.68
CA GLU A 380 18.10 -39.36 1.40
C GLU A 380 16.63 -39.76 1.26
N VAL A 381 15.75 -39.21 2.12
CA VAL A 381 14.30 -39.51 2.08
C VAL A 381 13.64 -38.92 0.82
N GLY A 382 14.20 -37.85 0.26
CA GLY A 382 13.67 -37.14 -0.89
C GLY A 382 12.38 -36.36 -0.58
N GLY A 383 12.10 -35.30 -1.36
CA GLY A 383 10.87 -34.51 -1.25
C GLY A 383 10.72 -33.63 0.00
N VAL A 384 11.38 -33.93 1.12
CA VAL A 384 11.29 -33.18 2.40
C VAL A 384 11.61 -31.69 2.21
N SER A 385 12.53 -31.34 1.31
CA SER A 385 12.85 -29.96 0.93
C SER A 385 11.66 -29.19 0.33
N HIS A 386 10.82 -29.87 -0.45
CA HIS A 386 9.64 -29.33 -1.12
C HIS A 386 8.33 -29.46 -0.31
N ALA A 387 8.33 -30.29 0.74
CA ALA A 387 7.14 -30.59 1.53
C ALA A 387 6.68 -29.38 2.37
N SER A 388 5.43 -29.44 2.85
CA SER A 388 4.88 -28.38 3.69
C SER A 388 5.69 -28.20 4.98
N SER A 389 5.58 -27.04 5.64
CA SER A 389 6.21 -26.87 6.96
C SER A 389 5.69 -27.86 8.00
N VAL A 390 4.46 -28.37 7.84
CA VAL A 390 3.89 -29.42 8.70
C VAL A 390 4.55 -30.77 8.44
N ASP A 391 4.86 -31.11 7.19
CA ASP A 391 5.56 -32.35 6.85
C ASP A 391 7.04 -32.30 7.25
N LYS A 392 7.69 -31.14 7.12
CA LYS A 392 9.03 -30.89 7.66
C LYS A 392 9.06 -31.05 9.19
N LEU A 393 8.08 -30.49 9.91
CA LEU A 393 7.92 -30.72 11.35
C LEU A 393 7.68 -32.20 11.69
N ARG A 394 6.82 -32.92 10.93
CA ARG A 394 6.61 -34.37 11.08
C ARG A 394 7.91 -35.16 10.89
N PHE A 395 8.71 -34.82 9.87
CA PHE A 395 10.02 -35.43 9.62
C PHE A 395 10.99 -35.18 10.79
N LEU A 396 11.04 -33.95 11.29
CA LEU A 396 11.88 -33.55 12.43
C LEU A 396 11.49 -34.33 13.70
N PHE A 397 10.22 -34.33 14.11
CA PHE A 397 9.77 -35.08 15.28
C PHE A 397 9.99 -36.59 15.13
N GLY A 398 9.87 -37.14 13.93
CA GLY A 398 10.13 -38.55 13.65
C GLY A 398 11.62 -38.95 13.67
N ASN A 399 12.54 -38.02 13.44
CA ASN A 399 13.99 -38.29 13.35
C ASN A 399 14.84 -37.60 14.41
N ILE A 400 14.25 -36.88 15.38
CA ILE A 400 14.97 -36.15 16.44
C ILE A 400 15.98 -37.02 17.21
N ASN A 401 15.69 -38.31 17.38
CA ASN A 401 16.58 -39.29 18.03
C ASN A 401 17.87 -39.60 17.23
N LYS A 402 17.99 -39.12 15.99
CA LYS A 402 19.16 -39.23 15.11
C LYS A 402 19.93 -37.91 14.95
N ALA A 403 19.53 -36.85 15.67
CA ALA A 403 20.18 -35.54 15.57
C ALA A 403 21.65 -35.61 16.04
N SER A 404 22.54 -34.90 15.35
CA SER A 404 23.95 -34.82 15.75
C SER A 404 24.09 -33.91 16.98
N ALA A 405 24.55 -34.49 18.09
CA ALA A 405 24.72 -33.76 19.35
C ALA A 405 25.70 -32.58 19.22
N ILE A 406 26.74 -32.71 18.40
CA ILE A 406 27.73 -31.65 18.15
C ILE A 406 27.10 -30.53 17.30
N THR A 407 26.38 -30.88 16.23
CA THR A 407 25.67 -29.90 15.39
C THR A 407 24.63 -29.12 16.20
N CYS A 408 23.83 -29.82 17.01
CA CYS A 408 22.83 -29.23 17.90
C CYS A 408 23.46 -28.31 18.96
N ALA A 409 24.58 -28.72 19.58
CA ALA A 409 25.28 -27.89 20.55
C ALA A 409 25.87 -26.61 19.91
N VAL A 410 26.52 -26.73 18.74
CA VAL A 410 27.09 -25.59 18.00
C VAL A 410 26.00 -24.64 17.52
N ALA A 411 24.87 -25.15 17.03
CA ALA A 411 23.69 -24.38 16.67
C ALA A 411 23.12 -23.64 17.89
N GLY A 412 22.77 -24.35 18.96
CA GLY A 412 22.15 -23.78 20.17
C GLY A 412 23.00 -22.71 20.84
N ILE A 413 24.32 -22.94 20.97
CA ILE A 413 25.26 -21.95 21.51
C ILE A 413 25.33 -20.72 20.59
N SER A 414 25.35 -20.90 19.28
CA SER A 414 25.40 -19.79 18.31
C SER A 414 24.11 -18.98 18.31
N PHE A 415 22.95 -19.64 18.28
CA PHE A 415 21.64 -19.00 18.38
C PHE A 415 21.52 -18.18 19.68
N ALA A 416 21.86 -18.77 20.83
CA ALA A 416 21.84 -18.09 22.13
C ALA A 416 22.79 -16.89 22.16
N THR A 417 24.01 -17.03 21.62
CA THR A 417 25.01 -15.96 21.55
C THR A 417 24.54 -14.79 20.66
N ILE A 418 24.00 -15.07 19.47
CA ILE A 418 23.48 -14.04 18.56
C ILE A 418 22.23 -13.38 19.16
N MET A 419 21.33 -14.13 19.81
CA MET A 419 20.18 -13.55 20.53
C MET A 419 20.59 -12.67 21.71
N MET A 420 21.60 -13.08 22.49
CA MET A 420 22.14 -12.29 23.59
C MET A 420 22.73 -10.95 23.09
N PHE A 421 23.53 -10.97 22.01
CA PHE A 421 24.02 -9.73 21.40
C PHE A 421 22.89 -8.89 20.81
N ARG A 422 21.88 -9.50 20.18
CA ARG A 422 20.70 -8.80 19.62
C ARG A 422 19.88 -8.07 20.68
N GLU A 423 19.50 -8.76 21.76
CA GLU A 423 18.71 -8.17 22.84
C GLU A 423 19.54 -7.18 23.66
N GLY A 424 20.83 -7.47 23.88
CA GLY A 424 21.79 -6.52 24.44
C GLY A 424 21.86 -5.22 23.62
N LYS A 425 22.04 -5.31 22.30
CA LYS A 425 21.97 -4.16 21.39
C LYS A 425 20.65 -3.41 21.52
N LYS A 426 19.50 -4.10 21.46
CA LYS A 426 18.16 -3.51 21.58
C LYS A 426 17.99 -2.67 22.86
N ARG A 427 18.56 -3.13 23.98
CA ARG A 427 18.53 -2.41 25.28
C ARG A 427 19.60 -1.32 25.42
N LEU A 428 20.80 -1.51 24.85
CA LEU A 428 21.91 -0.56 24.98
C LEU A 428 21.87 0.57 23.95
N GLN A 429 21.34 0.34 22.75
CA GLN A 429 21.31 1.31 21.64
C GLN A 429 20.67 2.66 22.00
N PRO A 430 19.57 2.75 22.78
CA PRO A 430 19.00 4.03 23.23
C PRO A 430 19.95 4.84 24.14
N ARG A 431 20.88 4.18 24.83
CA ARG A 431 21.84 4.81 25.76
C ARG A 431 23.21 5.06 25.12
N TYR A 432 23.63 4.18 24.21
CA TYR A 432 24.93 4.21 23.53
C TYR A 432 24.76 3.92 22.03
N PRO A 433 24.51 4.95 21.19
CA PRO A 433 24.30 4.76 19.74
C PRO A 433 25.44 4.06 19.01
N GLY A 434 26.68 4.13 19.54
CA GLY A 434 27.85 3.43 19.01
C GLY A 434 27.70 1.89 18.98
N VAL A 435 26.88 1.32 19.86
CA VAL A 435 26.69 -0.14 19.99
C VAL A 435 26.00 -0.77 18.75
N ALA A 436 25.28 0.03 17.95
CA ALA A 436 24.69 -0.43 16.69
C ALA A 436 25.77 -0.87 15.67
N TYR A 437 26.96 -0.26 15.71
CA TYR A 437 28.07 -0.51 14.79
C TYR A 437 28.97 -1.69 15.20
N PHE A 438 28.61 -2.48 16.21
CA PHE A 438 29.39 -3.66 16.59
C PHE A 438 29.04 -4.87 15.69
N PRO A 439 29.98 -5.46 14.93
CA PRO A 439 29.69 -6.53 13.94
C PRO A 439 29.58 -7.93 14.58
N ASP A 440 28.74 -8.07 15.60
CA ASP A 440 28.44 -9.32 16.34
C ASP A 440 28.24 -10.55 15.43
N ARG A 441 27.37 -10.45 14.43
CA ARG A 441 27.05 -11.53 13.49
C ARG A 441 28.28 -12.01 12.70
N PHE A 442 29.10 -11.07 12.21
CA PHE A 442 30.36 -11.40 11.52
C PHE A 442 31.36 -12.04 12.47
N LEU A 443 31.49 -11.53 13.70
CA LEU A 443 32.38 -12.11 14.71
C LEU A 443 32.00 -13.55 15.06
N VAL A 444 30.71 -13.86 15.23
CA VAL A 444 30.26 -15.25 15.50
C VAL A 444 30.61 -16.20 14.35
N VAL A 445 30.49 -15.77 13.10
CA VAL A 445 30.84 -16.60 11.93
C VAL A 445 32.36 -16.78 11.77
N VAL A 446 33.15 -15.73 11.98
CA VAL A 446 34.62 -15.83 11.90
C VAL A 446 35.18 -16.68 13.05
N LEU A 447 34.67 -16.51 14.26
CA LEU A 447 35.07 -17.32 15.41
C LEU A 447 34.67 -18.79 15.24
N SER A 448 33.48 -19.09 14.70
CA SER A 448 33.08 -20.48 14.47
C SER A 448 33.91 -21.18 13.39
N ALA A 449 34.30 -20.48 12.32
CA ALA A 449 35.22 -21.01 11.31
C ALA A 449 36.59 -21.33 11.91
N ILE A 450 37.15 -20.42 12.72
CA ILE A 450 38.44 -20.62 13.41
C ILE A 450 38.36 -21.79 14.39
N LEU A 451 37.29 -21.88 15.19
CA LEU A 451 37.09 -22.98 16.13
C LEU A 451 36.92 -24.33 15.42
N THR A 452 36.16 -24.36 14.32
CA THR A 452 35.98 -25.56 13.48
C THR A 452 37.32 -26.05 12.94
N TRP A 453 38.16 -25.15 12.43
CA TRP A 453 39.50 -25.46 11.94
C TRP A 453 40.45 -25.95 13.05
N GLN A 454 40.49 -25.28 14.21
CA GLN A 454 41.38 -25.63 15.32
C GLN A 454 40.96 -26.92 16.05
N LEU A 455 39.67 -27.14 16.22
CA LEU A 455 39.11 -28.28 16.96
C LEU A 455 38.71 -29.43 16.04
N ARG A 456 38.88 -29.29 14.72
CA ARG A 456 38.59 -30.28 13.67
C ARG A 456 37.17 -30.85 13.77
N TRP A 457 36.18 -29.97 13.98
CA TRP A 457 34.77 -30.36 14.11
C TRP A 457 34.21 -31.00 12.83
N ASP A 458 34.81 -30.73 11.67
CA ASP A 458 34.57 -31.39 10.40
C ASP A 458 34.78 -32.91 10.48
N GLU A 459 35.85 -33.38 11.12
CA GLU A 459 36.07 -34.82 11.37
C GLU A 459 35.12 -35.40 12.43
N MET A 460 34.56 -34.55 13.30
CA MET A 460 33.63 -34.96 14.36
C MET A 460 32.16 -35.06 13.89
N GLY A 461 31.91 -34.90 12.59
CA GLY A 461 30.56 -34.99 12.01
C GLY A 461 29.73 -33.70 12.13
N LEU A 462 30.37 -32.54 12.31
CA LEU A 462 29.73 -31.24 12.11
C LEU A 462 29.66 -30.93 10.61
N GLU A 463 28.46 -30.68 10.07
CA GLU A 463 28.32 -30.31 8.67
C GLU A 463 28.92 -28.92 8.38
N VAL A 464 30.02 -28.91 7.61
CA VAL A 464 30.67 -27.71 7.07
C VAL A 464 30.27 -27.44 5.61
N LEU A 465 30.60 -26.27 5.08
CA LEU A 465 30.25 -25.87 3.71
C LEU A 465 30.99 -26.70 2.64
N GLY A 466 32.24 -27.09 2.89
CA GLY A 466 33.03 -27.95 2.00
C GLY A 466 33.77 -27.21 0.87
N GLU A 467 34.35 -27.95 -0.07
CA GLU A 467 35.18 -27.39 -1.15
C GLU A 467 34.35 -26.65 -2.20
N VAL A 468 34.53 -25.34 -2.28
CA VAL A 468 34.02 -24.52 -3.39
C VAL A 468 34.99 -24.62 -4.56
N LYS A 469 34.69 -25.50 -5.53
CA LYS A 469 35.40 -25.53 -6.81
C LYS A 469 35.29 -24.17 -7.51
N SER A 470 36.41 -23.48 -7.68
CA SER A 470 36.48 -22.31 -8.55
C SER A 470 36.64 -22.79 -9.99
N THR A 471 35.54 -22.91 -10.72
CA THR A 471 35.47 -23.36 -12.14
C THR A 471 36.08 -22.34 -13.13
N THR A 472 37.04 -21.54 -12.65
CA THR A 472 37.58 -20.35 -13.31
C THR A 472 38.74 -20.72 -14.22
N ASN A 473 38.42 -21.12 -15.45
CA ASN A 473 39.41 -21.28 -16.53
C ASN A 473 39.92 -19.91 -17.02
N GLY A 474 40.73 -19.24 -16.18
CA GLY A 474 41.43 -17.99 -16.47
C GLY A 474 40.59 -16.69 -16.43
N ASN A 475 39.28 -16.74 -16.67
CA ASN A 475 38.40 -15.57 -16.61
C ASN A 475 37.37 -15.67 -15.45
N PRO A 476 37.45 -14.81 -14.40
CA PRO A 476 36.53 -14.87 -13.25
C PRO A 476 35.11 -14.37 -13.54
N PHE A 477 34.85 -13.75 -14.69
CA PHE A 477 33.51 -13.29 -15.07
C PHE A 477 33.24 -13.60 -16.56
N PRO A 478 32.80 -14.83 -16.89
CA PRO A 478 32.45 -15.19 -18.26
C PRO A 478 31.13 -14.50 -18.67
N PHE A 479 31.18 -13.71 -19.75
CA PHE A 479 30.01 -13.06 -20.32
C PHE A 479 29.32 -14.00 -21.32
N HIS A 480 28.07 -14.37 -21.04
CA HIS A 480 27.24 -15.22 -21.89
C HIS A 480 25.91 -14.51 -22.16
N TRP A 481 25.65 -14.11 -23.41
CA TRP A 481 24.38 -13.48 -23.75
C TRP A 481 23.22 -14.50 -23.68
N PRO A 482 22.23 -14.34 -22.79
CA PRO A 482 21.22 -15.38 -22.54
C PRO A 482 20.28 -15.58 -23.73
N PHE A 483 20.02 -14.54 -24.52
CA PHE A 483 19.11 -14.60 -25.68
C PHE A 483 19.81 -14.99 -26.99
N GLN A 484 20.82 -15.87 -26.93
CA GLN A 484 21.42 -16.46 -28.14
C GLN A 484 20.47 -17.48 -28.79
N VAL A 485 20.40 -17.46 -30.12
CA VAL A 485 19.50 -18.33 -30.92
C VAL A 485 19.70 -19.83 -30.64
N SER A 486 20.93 -20.26 -30.30
CA SER A 486 21.23 -21.65 -29.95
C SER A 486 20.47 -22.13 -28.69
N HIS A 487 20.34 -21.26 -27.68
CA HIS A 487 19.67 -21.56 -26.40
C HIS A 487 18.14 -21.38 -26.45
N MET A 488 17.59 -20.91 -27.58
CA MET A 488 16.17 -20.59 -27.76
C MET A 488 15.22 -21.80 -27.60
N LYS A 489 15.75 -23.03 -27.59
CA LYS A 489 15.02 -24.24 -27.19
C LYS A 489 14.67 -24.26 -25.69
N HIS A 490 15.64 -23.94 -24.82
CA HIS A 490 15.43 -23.88 -23.37
C HIS A 490 14.53 -22.69 -23.00
N VAL A 491 14.60 -21.57 -23.73
CA VAL A 491 13.73 -20.39 -23.55
C VAL A 491 12.23 -20.76 -23.56
N ARG A 492 11.79 -21.70 -24.41
CA ARG A 492 10.37 -22.10 -24.45
C ARG A 492 9.95 -22.87 -23.19
N GLU A 493 10.82 -23.71 -22.66
CA GLU A 493 10.60 -24.53 -21.48
C GLU A 493 10.70 -23.70 -20.19
N ALA A 494 11.69 -22.80 -20.15
CA ALA A 494 11.93 -21.84 -19.08
C ALA A 494 10.87 -20.73 -18.99
N MET A 495 9.98 -20.54 -19.98
CA MET A 495 9.04 -19.41 -19.98
C MET A 495 8.10 -19.41 -18.77
N GLY A 496 7.49 -20.56 -18.46
CA GLY A 496 6.53 -20.66 -17.35
C GLY A 496 7.20 -20.47 -15.98
N THR A 497 8.34 -21.10 -15.76
CA THR A 497 9.12 -20.96 -14.52
C THR A 497 9.71 -19.55 -14.38
N SER A 498 10.24 -18.95 -15.45
CA SER A 498 10.73 -17.56 -15.44
C SER A 498 9.63 -16.55 -15.13
N PHE A 499 8.40 -16.79 -15.58
CA PHE A 499 7.24 -15.96 -15.21
C PHE A 499 6.87 -16.12 -13.73
N LEU A 500 6.92 -17.33 -13.17
CA LEU A 500 6.69 -17.56 -11.74
C LEU A 500 7.79 -16.94 -10.88
N ILE A 501 9.06 -17.07 -11.27
CA ILE A 501 10.22 -16.40 -10.64
C ILE A 501 10.05 -14.88 -10.70
N ALA A 502 9.65 -14.33 -11.84
CA ALA A 502 9.40 -12.90 -12.04
C ALA A 502 8.29 -12.38 -11.12
N LEU A 503 7.18 -13.10 -11.03
CA LEU A 503 6.02 -12.74 -10.19
C LEU A 503 6.35 -12.82 -8.69
N LEU A 504 7.03 -13.89 -8.28
CA LEU A 504 7.51 -14.09 -6.90
C LEU A 504 8.50 -13.00 -6.49
N GLY A 505 9.52 -12.75 -7.31
CA GLY A 505 10.55 -11.74 -7.06
C GLY A 505 10.03 -10.31 -7.04
N PHE A 506 9.04 -9.99 -7.87
CA PHE A 506 8.31 -8.72 -7.80
C PHE A 506 7.59 -8.56 -6.45
N PHE A 507 6.84 -9.56 -6.00
CA PHE A 507 6.10 -9.47 -4.75
C PHE A 507 7.03 -9.46 -3.52
N GLU A 508 8.07 -10.28 -3.46
CA GLU A 508 9.06 -10.24 -2.37
C GLU A 508 9.73 -8.87 -2.28
N SER A 509 10.21 -8.35 -3.42
CA SER A 509 10.86 -7.03 -3.46
C SER A 509 9.89 -5.91 -3.10
N SER A 510 8.61 -5.99 -3.48
CA SER A 510 7.58 -5.01 -3.11
C SER A 510 7.27 -5.04 -1.60
N VAL A 511 7.25 -6.25 -1.00
CA VAL A 511 7.11 -6.44 0.45
C VAL A 511 8.29 -5.80 1.20
N ALA A 512 9.53 -6.03 0.75
CA ALA A 512 10.73 -5.43 1.34
C ALA A 512 10.79 -3.91 1.14
N ALA A 513 10.46 -3.44 -0.07
CA ALA A 513 10.40 -2.04 -0.42
C ALA A 513 9.40 -1.25 0.44
N LYS A 514 8.19 -1.78 0.66
CA LYS A 514 7.16 -1.12 1.49
C LYS A 514 7.43 -1.16 2.98
N SER A 515 7.98 -2.26 3.49
CA SER A 515 8.27 -2.41 4.92
C SER A 515 9.45 -1.56 5.40
N LEU A 516 10.32 -1.12 4.49
CA LEU A 516 11.48 -0.27 4.79
C LEU A 516 11.36 1.16 4.23
N GLY A 517 10.70 1.34 3.08
CA GLY A 517 10.59 2.60 2.35
C GLY A 517 9.69 3.68 2.98
N GLY A 518 9.22 3.48 4.21
CA GLY A 518 8.57 4.53 5.02
C GLY A 518 9.55 5.37 5.85
N GLY A 519 10.86 5.09 5.77
CA GLY A 519 11.89 5.70 6.61
C GLY A 519 12.33 7.11 6.19
N GLU A 520 11.46 8.12 6.28
CA GLU A 520 11.84 9.56 6.22
C GLU A 520 12.61 10.01 7.49
N GLY A 521 13.62 9.24 7.88
CA GLY A 521 14.48 9.57 9.01
C GLY A 521 15.34 10.79 8.73
N LYS A 522 15.48 11.68 9.72
CA LYS A 522 16.35 12.88 9.69
C LYS A 522 17.83 12.63 9.34
N ASP A 523 18.23 11.36 9.26
CA ASP A 523 19.59 10.84 9.10
C ASP A 523 19.72 9.95 7.84
N GLY A 524 18.73 9.95 6.94
CA GLY A 524 18.70 9.22 5.66
C GLY A 524 18.80 10.13 4.43
N ILE A 525 18.80 9.53 3.24
CA ILE A 525 18.75 10.24 1.95
C ILE A 525 17.36 10.82 1.73
N GLN A 526 17.27 12.08 1.31
CA GLN A 526 16.01 12.78 1.10
C GLN A 526 15.64 12.85 -0.40
N GLY A 527 14.35 12.97 -0.69
CA GLY A 527 13.83 13.19 -2.06
C GLY A 527 13.68 11.93 -2.93
N ILE A 528 14.06 10.74 -2.47
CA ILE A 528 13.80 9.48 -3.19
C ILE A 528 12.44 8.92 -2.77
N ALA A 529 11.39 9.27 -3.52
CA ALA A 529 10.07 8.67 -3.35
C ALA A 529 10.06 7.22 -3.87
N LEU A 530 9.60 6.28 -3.04
CA LEU A 530 9.45 4.88 -3.44
C LEU A 530 8.46 4.76 -4.61
N SER A 531 8.78 3.96 -5.63
CA SER A 531 7.87 3.73 -6.77
C SER A 531 8.00 2.33 -7.34
N ALA A 532 6.93 1.53 -7.25
CA ALA A 532 6.90 0.15 -7.75
C ALA A 532 7.28 0.01 -9.23
N ASN A 533 6.98 1.01 -10.07
CA ASN A 533 7.42 1.04 -11.47
C ASN A 533 8.95 1.21 -11.62
N ARG A 534 9.59 1.95 -10.70
CA ARG A 534 11.07 2.07 -10.66
C ARG A 534 11.71 0.84 -10.06
N GLU A 535 11.11 0.23 -9.03
CA GLU A 535 11.56 -1.07 -8.50
C GLU A 535 11.54 -2.15 -9.60
N LEU A 536 10.44 -2.27 -10.35
CA LEU A 536 10.35 -3.16 -11.51
C LEU A 536 11.47 -2.88 -12.53
N VAL A 537 11.69 -1.63 -12.94
CA VAL A 537 12.79 -1.32 -13.88
C VAL A 537 14.16 -1.67 -13.29
N ALA A 538 14.44 -1.31 -12.04
CA ALA A 538 15.73 -1.55 -11.38
C ALA A 538 16.03 -3.05 -11.23
N LEU A 539 15.06 -3.84 -10.74
CA LEU A 539 15.17 -5.29 -10.57
C LEU A 539 15.22 -6.03 -11.91
N GLY A 540 14.49 -5.54 -12.90
CA GLY A 540 14.51 -6.06 -14.26
C GLY A 540 15.88 -5.88 -14.92
N VAL A 541 16.45 -4.68 -14.87
CA VAL A 541 17.81 -4.41 -15.37
C VAL A 541 18.86 -5.18 -14.56
N ALA A 542 18.73 -5.27 -13.23
CA ALA A 542 19.65 -6.04 -12.39
C ALA A 542 19.70 -7.53 -12.79
N ASN A 543 18.55 -8.16 -13.02
CA ASN A 543 18.47 -9.57 -13.44
C ASN A 543 18.82 -9.77 -14.93
N LEU A 544 18.56 -8.80 -15.81
CA LEU A 544 19.06 -8.82 -17.18
C LEU A 544 20.60 -8.81 -17.22
N VAL A 545 21.25 -7.96 -16.42
CA VAL A 545 22.71 -7.92 -16.30
C VAL A 545 23.25 -9.18 -15.63
N GLY A 546 22.66 -9.63 -14.51
CA GLY A 546 23.06 -10.86 -13.83
C GLY A 546 22.95 -12.11 -14.73
N GLY A 547 21.88 -12.22 -15.51
CA GLY A 547 21.71 -13.30 -16.49
C GLY A 547 22.79 -13.34 -17.56
N CYS A 548 23.37 -12.18 -17.93
CA CYS A 548 24.51 -12.10 -18.85
C CYS A 548 25.84 -12.61 -18.26
N PHE A 549 25.90 -12.85 -16.95
CA PHE A 549 27.02 -13.48 -16.25
C PHE A 549 26.63 -14.81 -15.60
N SER A 550 25.56 -15.44 -16.08
CA SER A 550 25.03 -16.72 -15.55
C SER A 550 24.69 -16.71 -14.04
N ALA A 551 24.39 -15.54 -13.48
CA ALA A 551 23.95 -15.40 -12.09
C ALA A 551 22.56 -16.01 -11.87
N LEU A 552 22.23 -16.32 -10.61
CA LEU A 552 20.89 -16.72 -10.20
C LEU A 552 19.92 -15.51 -10.10
N PRO A 553 18.59 -15.74 -10.16
CA PRO A 553 17.60 -14.68 -10.02
C PRO A 553 17.69 -14.06 -8.62
N ALA A 554 17.86 -12.74 -8.57
CA ALA A 554 18.10 -12.01 -7.33
C ALA A 554 17.08 -10.90 -7.12
N PHE A 555 16.51 -10.87 -5.91
CA PHE A 555 15.40 -10.01 -5.52
C PHE A 555 15.62 -9.36 -4.14
N GLY A 556 14.85 -8.33 -3.85
CA GLY A 556 14.94 -7.57 -2.60
C GLY A 556 14.33 -8.33 -1.44
N GLY A 557 15.15 -9.10 -0.71
CA GLY A 557 14.65 -9.89 0.41
C GLY A 557 14.43 -9.06 1.66
N TYR A 558 13.25 -9.17 2.30
CA TYR A 558 12.91 -8.35 3.47
C TYR A 558 13.85 -8.62 4.65
N GLY A 559 14.06 -9.88 5.02
CA GLY A 559 14.98 -10.26 6.10
C GLY A 559 16.41 -9.75 5.87
N ARG A 560 16.88 -9.79 4.62
CA ARG A 560 18.20 -9.24 4.21
C ARG A 560 18.29 -7.75 4.48
N SER A 561 17.30 -7.04 3.96
CA SER A 561 17.24 -5.57 3.97
C SER A 561 17.00 -5.03 5.39
N LYS A 562 16.27 -5.78 6.23
CA LYS A 562 16.12 -5.53 7.67
C LYS A 562 17.41 -5.76 8.46
N VAL A 563 18.24 -6.74 8.10
CA VAL A 563 19.59 -6.90 8.70
C VAL A 563 20.50 -5.75 8.31
N ASN A 564 20.50 -5.33 7.03
CA ASN A 564 21.23 -4.15 6.55
C ASN A 564 20.85 -2.89 7.36
N ALA A 565 19.55 -2.58 7.45
CA ALA A 565 19.03 -1.44 8.20
C ALA A 565 19.37 -1.51 9.71
N SER A 566 19.15 -2.65 10.36
CA SER A 566 19.41 -2.82 11.80
C SER A 566 20.90 -2.84 12.18
N THR A 567 21.80 -3.06 11.21
CA THR A 567 23.26 -2.98 11.41
C THR A 567 23.84 -1.60 11.05
N GLY A 568 22.97 -0.62 10.77
CA GLY A 568 23.35 0.78 10.53
C GLY A 568 23.54 1.18 9.07
N GLY A 569 23.25 0.29 8.12
CA GLY A 569 23.21 0.64 6.69
C GLY A 569 22.07 1.61 6.40
N LYS A 570 22.40 2.77 5.83
CA LYS A 570 21.47 3.89 5.60
C LYS A 570 21.38 4.31 4.14
N THR A 571 22.30 3.85 3.30
CA THR A 571 22.38 4.24 1.88
C THR A 571 22.62 3.04 0.96
N PRO A 572 22.40 3.18 -0.36
CA PRO A 572 22.71 2.13 -1.33
C PRO A 572 24.21 1.78 -1.40
N MET A 573 25.08 2.59 -0.78
CA MET A 573 26.50 2.31 -0.67
C MET A 573 26.78 1.01 0.09
N SER A 574 25.90 0.54 1.00
CA SER A 574 26.09 -0.77 1.64
C SER A 574 25.90 -1.94 0.66
N SER A 575 25.01 -1.81 -0.32
CA SER A 575 24.87 -2.76 -1.44
C SER A 575 26.09 -2.72 -2.37
N ILE A 576 26.68 -1.55 -2.62
CA ILE A 576 27.94 -1.43 -3.39
C ILE A 576 29.11 -2.09 -2.63
N PHE A 577 29.25 -1.83 -1.33
CA PHE A 577 30.27 -2.48 -0.50
C PHE A 577 30.07 -4.00 -0.44
N LEU A 578 28.83 -4.50 -0.36
CA LEU A 578 28.54 -5.93 -0.38
C LEU A 578 29.06 -6.59 -1.67
N SER A 579 28.87 -5.96 -2.82
CA SER A 579 29.41 -6.46 -4.09
C SER A 579 30.93 -6.39 -4.17
N ILE A 580 31.56 -5.31 -3.69
CA ILE A 580 33.04 -5.20 -3.61
C ILE A 580 33.61 -6.31 -2.70
N ILE A 581 33.00 -6.54 -1.54
CA ILE A 581 33.39 -7.64 -0.63
C ILE A 581 33.18 -8.99 -1.32
N THR A 582 32.09 -9.18 -2.07
CA THR A 582 31.85 -10.43 -2.83
C THR A 582 32.93 -10.67 -3.89
N ILE A 583 33.38 -9.63 -4.61
CA ILE A 583 34.52 -9.74 -5.56
C ILE A 583 35.80 -10.17 -4.83
N ILE A 584 36.12 -9.53 -3.69
CA ILE A 584 37.28 -9.91 -2.86
C ILE A 584 37.15 -11.36 -2.38
N CYS A 585 35.94 -11.80 -2.02
CA CYS A 585 35.70 -13.17 -1.58
C CYS A 585 35.91 -14.20 -2.70
N ILE A 586 35.41 -13.94 -3.92
CA ILE A 586 35.62 -14.79 -5.10
C ILE A 586 37.11 -14.93 -5.42
N LEU A 587 37.87 -13.82 -5.36
CA LEU A 587 39.28 -13.80 -5.76
C LEU A 587 40.25 -14.35 -4.70
N PHE A 588 39.92 -14.27 -3.41
CA PHE A 588 40.89 -14.53 -2.34
C PHE A 588 40.38 -15.41 -1.17
N LEU A 589 39.08 -15.45 -0.85
CA LEU A 589 38.57 -16.11 0.38
C LEU A 589 37.82 -17.42 0.13
N LEU A 590 37.56 -17.84 -1.11
CA LEU A 590 36.86 -19.12 -1.39
C LEU A 590 37.42 -20.33 -0.62
N PRO A 591 38.75 -20.54 -0.49
CA PRO A 591 39.29 -21.66 0.30
C PRO A 591 38.99 -21.55 1.81
N ALA A 592 38.91 -20.33 2.35
CA ALA A 592 38.64 -20.10 3.76
C ALA A 592 37.18 -20.42 4.15
N PHE A 593 36.28 -20.52 3.18
CA PHE A 593 34.89 -20.89 3.41
C PHE A 593 34.67 -22.39 3.69
N TYR A 594 35.67 -23.25 3.43
CA TYR A 594 35.57 -24.69 3.68
C TYR A 594 35.11 -25.02 5.11
N TYR A 595 35.73 -24.40 6.11
CA TYR A 595 35.51 -24.64 7.55
C TYR A 595 34.27 -23.93 8.14
N LEU A 596 33.38 -23.36 7.32
CA LEU A 596 32.17 -22.71 7.83
C LEU A 596 31.09 -23.74 8.21
N PRO A 597 30.62 -23.82 9.47
CA PRO A 597 29.56 -24.75 9.84
C PRO A 597 28.18 -24.29 9.33
N LYS A 598 27.45 -25.20 8.69
CA LYS A 598 26.05 -24.98 8.28
C LYS A 598 25.16 -24.66 9.49
N ALA A 599 25.43 -25.28 10.65
CA ALA A 599 24.75 -25.03 11.92
C ALA A 599 24.73 -23.54 12.30
N VAL A 600 25.88 -22.86 12.22
CA VAL A 600 26.03 -21.45 12.64
C VAL A 600 25.36 -20.50 11.65
N LEU A 601 25.43 -20.82 10.35
CA LEU A 601 24.71 -20.10 9.30
C LEU A 601 23.19 -20.21 9.51
N SER A 602 22.69 -21.43 9.74
CA SER A 602 21.29 -21.71 10.04
C SER A 602 20.81 -20.93 11.27
N SER A 603 21.53 -21.01 12.39
CA SER A 603 21.16 -20.28 13.60
C SER A 603 21.19 -18.76 13.45
N MET A 604 22.02 -18.18 12.58
CA MET A 604 21.87 -16.76 12.26
C MET A 604 20.57 -16.48 11.48
N ILE A 605 20.23 -17.32 10.51
CA ILE A 605 19.00 -17.21 9.71
C ILE A 605 17.76 -17.35 10.62
N SER A 606 17.76 -18.30 11.57
CA SER A 606 16.73 -18.45 12.61
C SER A 606 16.52 -17.17 13.43
N VAL A 607 17.60 -16.47 13.84
CA VAL A 607 17.49 -15.18 14.54
C VAL A 607 16.91 -14.07 13.66
N VAL A 608 17.25 -14.06 12.36
CA VAL A 608 16.65 -13.10 11.41
C VAL A 608 15.16 -13.38 11.24
N ALA A 609 14.78 -14.65 11.07
CA ALA A 609 13.41 -15.10 10.90
C ALA A 609 12.52 -14.81 12.13
N TRP A 610 13.04 -15.06 13.33
CA TRP A 610 12.39 -14.67 14.58
C TRP A 610 12.05 -13.17 14.62
N SER A 611 12.97 -12.32 14.13
CA SER A 611 12.73 -10.87 14.07
C SER A 611 11.59 -10.48 13.12
N LEU A 612 11.18 -11.35 12.18
CA LEU A 612 10.03 -11.12 11.31
C LEU A 612 8.71 -11.40 12.05
N ILE A 613 8.68 -12.49 12.83
CA ILE A 613 7.53 -12.86 13.68
C ILE A 613 7.30 -11.83 14.78
N GLU A 614 8.36 -11.25 15.34
CA GLU A 614 8.29 -10.24 16.43
C GLU A 614 7.47 -8.98 16.06
N GLU A 615 7.26 -8.69 14.77
CA GLU A 615 6.43 -7.56 14.33
C GLU A 615 4.93 -7.87 14.24
N ALA A 616 4.53 -9.14 14.22
CA ALA A 616 3.14 -9.55 14.02
C ALA A 616 2.18 -9.18 15.17
N PRO A 617 2.53 -9.37 16.47
CA PRO A 617 1.56 -9.22 17.56
C PRO A 617 0.99 -7.80 17.70
N HIS A 618 1.79 -6.78 17.41
CA HIS A 618 1.37 -5.37 17.49
C HIS A 618 0.21 -5.09 16.53
N ASP A 619 0.37 -5.46 15.25
CA ASP A 619 -0.64 -5.19 14.23
C ASP A 619 -1.87 -6.10 14.40
N ILE A 620 -1.69 -7.33 14.92
CA ILE A 620 -2.80 -8.22 15.31
C ILE A 620 -3.65 -7.59 16.42
N LEU A 621 -3.01 -7.08 17.49
CA LEU A 621 -3.71 -6.39 18.58
C LEU A 621 -4.47 -5.15 18.08
N PHE A 622 -3.88 -4.37 17.17
CA PHE A 622 -4.55 -3.25 16.52
C PHE A 622 -5.79 -3.69 15.73
N PHE A 623 -5.70 -4.73 14.89
CA PHE A 623 -6.85 -5.22 14.13
C PHE A 623 -7.95 -5.81 15.03
N ILE A 624 -7.60 -6.46 16.14
CA ILE A 624 -8.57 -6.90 17.16
C ILE A 624 -9.26 -5.70 17.81
N GLN A 625 -8.50 -4.65 18.19
CA GLN A 625 -9.04 -3.45 18.83
C GLN A 625 -10.04 -2.70 17.95
N ILE A 626 -9.81 -2.62 16.63
CA ILE A 626 -10.76 -2.01 15.68
C ILE A 626 -11.84 -2.97 15.16
N ARG A 627 -11.90 -4.22 15.67
CA ARG A 627 -12.81 -5.29 15.20
C ARG A 627 -12.69 -5.61 13.69
N GLY A 628 -11.48 -5.51 13.15
CA GLY A 628 -11.13 -5.80 11.75
C GLY A 628 -11.09 -7.29 11.42
N TRP A 629 -12.24 -7.97 11.53
CA TRP A 629 -12.34 -9.42 11.33
C TRP A 629 -12.00 -9.87 9.91
N THR A 630 -12.28 -9.04 8.90
CA THR A 630 -11.93 -9.28 7.49
C THR A 630 -10.42 -9.27 7.26
N GLU A 631 -9.72 -8.37 7.94
CA GLU A 631 -8.29 -8.13 7.88
C GLU A 631 -7.53 -9.25 8.61
N LEU A 632 -8.00 -9.61 9.81
CA LEU A 632 -7.53 -10.78 10.57
C LEU A 632 -7.77 -12.09 9.79
N GLY A 633 -8.93 -12.24 9.16
CA GLY A 633 -9.26 -13.39 8.33
C GLY A 633 -8.34 -13.53 7.12
N LEU A 634 -8.09 -12.44 6.38
CA LEU A 634 -7.13 -12.43 5.26
C LEU A 634 -5.72 -12.80 5.74
N MET A 635 -5.26 -12.19 6.84
CA MET A 635 -3.95 -12.44 7.44
C MET A 635 -3.79 -13.91 7.87
N PHE A 636 -4.80 -14.50 8.52
CA PHE A 636 -4.81 -15.89 8.95
C PHE A 636 -4.85 -16.87 7.78
N ILE A 637 -5.67 -16.61 6.74
CA ILE A 637 -5.75 -17.46 5.54
C ILE A 637 -4.39 -17.52 4.83
N ILE A 638 -3.69 -16.39 4.69
CA ILE A 638 -2.35 -16.34 4.10
C ILE A 638 -1.36 -17.14 4.94
N PHE A 639 -1.36 -16.92 6.26
CA PHE A 639 -0.48 -17.63 7.19
C PHE A 639 -0.68 -19.15 7.14
N ALA A 640 -1.92 -19.60 7.21
CA ALA A 640 -2.29 -21.01 7.11
C ALA A 640 -1.92 -21.59 5.73
N ALA A 641 -2.29 -20.95 4.62
CA ALA A 641 -2.00 -21.44 3.27
C ALA A 641 -0.49 -21.60 3.01
N THR A 642 0.32 -20.66 3.52
CA THR A 642 1.79 -20.73 3.42
C THR A 642 2.38 -21.92 4.20
N ILE A 643 1.86 -22.22 5.40
CA ILE A 643 2.39 -23.26 6.29
C ILE A 643 1.92 -24.67 5.93
N PHE A 644 0.63 -24.82 5.61
CA PHE A 644 -0.01 -26.12 5.32
C PHE A 644 0.23 -26.60 3.88
N TYR A 645 0.52 -25.70 2.93
CA TYR A 645 0.75 -26.06 1.53
C TYR A 645 2.10 -25.56 1.03
N SER A 646 2.21 -24.27 0.67
CA SER A 646 3.46 -23.69 0.16
C SER A 646 3.47 -22.17 0.16
N LEU A 647 4.68 -21.59 0.18
CA LEU A 647 4.89 -20.15 0.05
C LEU A 647 4.24 -19.56 -1.22
N THR A 648 4.37 -20.25 -2.35
CA THR A 648 3.79 -19.82 -3.64
C THR A 648 2.27 -19.84 -3.64
N LEU A 649 1.64 -20.84 -3.02
CA LEU A 649 0.19 -20.88 -2.86
C LEU A 649 -0.30 -19.76 -1.93
N GLY A 650 0.39 -19.52 -0.82
CA GLY A 650 0.04 -18.44 0.12
C GLY A 650 0.06 -17.05 -0.51
N ILE A 651 1.06 -16.76 -1.37
CA ILE A 651 1.09 -15.52 -2.17
C ILE A 651 -0.09 -15.47 -3.14
N ALA A 652 -0.31 -16.53 -3.93
CA ALA A 652 -1.36 -16.57 -4.94
C ALA A 652 -2.76 -16.37 -4.34
N ILE A 653 -3.04 -17.02 -3.21
CA ILE A 653 -4.29 -16.86 -2.46
C ILE A 653 -4.38 -15.44 -1.87
N GLY A 654 -3.33 -14.94 -1.21
CA GLY A 654 -3.35 -13.63 -0.59
C GLY A 654 -3.53 -12.47 -1.58
N VAL A 655 -2.86 -12.53 -2.74
CA VAL A 655 -3.00 -11.55 -3.82
C VAL A 655 -4.38 -11.71 -4.49
N GLY A 656 -4.82 -12.94 -4.77
CA GLY A 656 -6.13 -13.21 -5.36
C GLY A 656 -7.30 -12.71 -4.49
N LEU A 657 -7.26 -12.96 -3.18
CA LEU A 657 -8.25 -12.45 -2.23
C LEU A 657 -8.17 -10.93 -2.07
N SER A 658 -6.97 -10.33 -2.12
CA SER A 658 -6.81 -8.88 -2.07
C SER A 658 -7.40 -8.20 -3.33
N LEU A 659 -7.12 -8.74 -4.53
CA LEU A 659 -7.75 -8.31 -5.78
C LEU A 659 -9.27 -8.45 -5.71
N LEU A 660 -9.77 -9.62 -5.31
CA LEU A 660 -11.21 -9.90 -5.24
C LEU A 660 -11.92 -8.98 -4.23
N SER A 661 -11.27 -8.64 -3.12
CA SER A 661 -11.79 -7.68 -2.14
C SER A 661 -11.92 -6.26 -2.73
N VAL A 662 -10.87 -5.78 -3.41
CA VAL A 662 -10.89 -4.48 -4.12
C VAL A 662 -11.97 -4.47 -5.21
N ILE A 663 -12.07 -5.51 -6.03
CA ILE A 663 -13.12 -5.64 -7.07
C ILE A 663 -14.51 -5.63 -6.43
N LYS A 664 -14.77 -6.44 -5.40
CA LYS A 664 -16.03 -6.50 -4.66
C LYS A 664 -16.42 -5.17 -4.00
N HIS A 665 -15.43 -4.35 -3.64
CA HIS A 665 -15.66 -3.00 -3.11
C HIS A 665 -15.99 -2.01 -4.24
N SER A 666 -15.30 -2.09 -5.38
CA SER A 666 -15.50 -1.21 -6.54
C SER A 666 -16.76 -1.49 -7.36
N THR A 667 -17.34 -2.70 -7.29
CA THR A 667 -18.58 -3.07 -8.01
C THR A 667 -19.88 -2.74 -7.25
N ARG A 668 -19.79 -2.18 -6.04
CA ARG A 668 -20.96 -1.90 -5.17
C ARG A 668 -21.33 -0.40 -5.19
N PRO A 669 -22.34 0.03 -5.97
CA PRO A 669 -22.72 1.44 -6.04
C PRO A 669 -23.31 1.96 -4.74
N ARG A 670 -22.68 3.01 -4.17
CA ARG A 670 -23.02 3.64 -2.88
C ARG A 670 -24.10 4.72 -3.02
N ILE A 671 -25.24 4.34 -3.61
CA ILE A 671 -26.40 5.23 -3.77
C ILE A 671 -26.98 5.57 -2.39
N GLN A 672 -27.35 6.82 -2.17
CA GLN A 672 -28.00 7.30 -0.94
C GLN A 672 -29.38 7.88 -1.27
N ILE A 673 -30.35 7.74 -0.38
CA ILE A 673 -31.62 8.49 -0.43
C ILE A 673 -31.42 9.77 0.35
N LEU A 674 -31.90 10.90 -0.17
CA LEU A 674 -31.88 12.16 0.57
C LEU A 674 -33.27 12.49 1.15
N GLY A 675 -33.29 12.81 2.45
CA GLY A 675 -34.44 13.43 3.14
C GLY A 675 -34.09 14.85 3.59
N ARG A 676 -35.10 15.72 3.76
CA ARG A 676 -34.94 17.12 4.17
C ARG A 676 -34.88 17.22 5.70
N ILE A 677 -33.97 18.03 6.24
CA ILE A 677 -33.97 18.35 7.68
C ILE A 677 -35.11 19.36 7.96
N PRO A 678 -36.04 19.07 8.91
CA PRO A 678 -37.17 19.93 9.24
C PRO A 678 -36.82 21.41 9.39
N GLY A 679 -37.61 22.28 8.77
CA GLY A 679 -37.43 23.73 8.80
C GLY A 679 -36.19 24.25 8.05
N THR A 680 -35.50 23.44 7.25
CA THR A 680 -34.32 23.86 6.46
C THR A 680 -34.30 23.28 5.05
N ASN A 681 -33.56 23.92 4.14
CA ASN A 681 -33.27 23.37 2.81
C ASN A 681 -31.99 22.51 2.80
N ARG A 682 -31.72 21.77 3.88
CA ARG A 682 -30.59 20.83 3.96
C ARG A 682 -31.06 19.39 3.79
N PHE A 683 -30.26 18.61 3.10
CA PHE A 683 -30.55 17.22 2.75
C PHE A 683 -29.48 16.29 3.30
N GLU A 684 -29.91 15.26 4.05
CA GLU A 684 -29.04 14.23 4.63
C GLU A 684 -29.50 12.82 4.25
N ASN A 685 -28.66 11.81 4.50
CA ASN A 685 -28.93 10.43 4.11
C ASN A 685 -30.05 9.82 4.97
N ALA A 686 -31.16 9.50 4.32
CA ALA A 686 -32.33 8.92 4.98
C ALA A 686 -32.10 7.49 5.51
N GLU A 687 -31.07 6.78 5.01
CA GLU A 687 -30.69 5.47 5.58
C GLU A 687 -29.92 5.59 6.91
N ASP A 688 -29.36 6.77 7.25
CA ASP A 688 -28.58 6.96 8.49
C ASP A 688 -29.41 7.55 9.66
N ASN A 689 -30.42 8.40 9.38
CA ASN A 689 -31.28 9.04 10.39
C ASN A 689 -32.74 9.19 9.89
N PRO A 690 -33.49 8.10 9.64
CA PRO A 690 -34.85 8.17 9.09
C PRO A 690 -35.81 9.00 9.96
N ASP A 691 -35.73 8.86 11.29
CA ASP A 691 -36.68 9.47 12.24
C ASP A 691 -36.55 11.00 12.40
N LYS A 692 -35.58 11.62 11.71
CA LYS A 692 -35.26 13.06 11.83
C LYS A 692 -35.42 13.84 10.52
N LEU A 693 -35.91 13.18 9.47
CA LEU A 693 -35.92 13.73 8.11
C LEU A 693 -37.32 13.69 7.51
N GLU A 694 -37.73 14.81 6.93
CA GLU A 694 -38.92 14.93 6.11
C GLU A 694 -38.66 14.31 4.73
N PHE A 695 -39.48 13.34 4.36
CA PHE A 695 -39.61 12.93 2.97
C PHE A 695 -40.62 13.85 2.28
N ILE A 696 -40.27 14.31 1.07
CA ILE A 696 -41.16 15.17 0.29
C ILE A 696 -42.08 14.28 -0.54
N GLU A 697 -43.39 14.52 -0.44
CA GLU A 697 -44.40 13.76 -1.18
C GLU A 697 -44.22 13.92 -2.70
N GLY A 698 -44.65 12.92 -3.48
CA GLY A 698 -44.37 12.86 -4.91
C GLY A 698 -42.92 12.54 -5.30
N CYS A 699 -41.95 12.78 -4.41
CA CYS A 699 -40.54 12.91 -4.76
C CYS A 699 -39.64 11.80 -4.19
N LEU A 700 -38.67 11.35 -5.00
CA LEU A 700 -37.58 10.48 -4.59
C LEU A 700 -36.24 11.12 -4.97
N ILE A 701 -35.53 11.64 -3.97
CA ILE A 701 -34.22 12.30 -4.15
C ILE A 701 -33.12 11.25 -3.95
N VAL A 702 -32.28 11.07 -4.97
CA VAL A 702 -31.29 10.00 -5.06
C VAL A 702 -29.91 10.58 -5.32
N LYS A 703 -28.96 10.33 -4.42
CA LYS A 703 -27.58 10.80 -4.53
C LYS A 703 -26.65 9.70 -5.03
N ILE A 704 -25.81 10.05 -6.00
CA ILE A 704 -24.77 9.21 -6.58
C ILE A 704 -23.41 9.85 -6.26
N PRO A 705 -22.76 9.45 -5.13
CA PRO A 705 -21.55 10.08 -4.61
C PRO A 705 -20.25 9.57 -5.25
N GLU A 706 -20.32 8.87 -6.39
CA GLU A 706 -19.19 8.14 -6.98
C GLU A 706 -19.23 8.11 -8.53
N PRO A 707 -18.10 7.81 -9.21
CA PRO A 707 -18.06 7.61 -10.64
C PRO A 707 -18.96 6.46 -11.12
N LEU A 708 -19.55 6.60 -12.31
CA LEU A 708 -20.39 5.56 -12.91
C LEU A 708 -19.63 4.82 -14.02
N THR A 709 -19.51 3.51 -13.87
CA THR A 709 -18.72 2.63 -14.74
C THR A 709 -19.46 1.32 -15.02
N PHE A 710 -19.05 0.57 -16.04
CA PHE A 710 -19.59 -0.76 -16.33
C PHE A 710 -19.60 -1.71 -15.11
N ALA A 711 -18.69 -1.49 -14.14
CA ALA A 711 -18.51 -2.34 -12.97
C ALA A 711 -19.55 -2.12 -11.85
N ASN A 712 -20.14 -0.92 -11.74
CA ASN A 712 -21.12 -0.57 -10.69
C ASN A 712 -22.52 -0.23 -11.25
N THR A 713 -22.66 0.21 -12.51
CA THR A 713 -23.97 0.56 -13.08
C THR A 713 -24.92 -0.63 -13.22
N GLY A 714 -24.42 -1.86 -13.33
CA GLY A 714 -25.26 -3.07 -13.35
C GLY A 714 -26.14 -3.27 -12.10
N ASP A 715 -25.64 -2.90 -10.91
CA ASP A 715 -26.41 -2.99 -9.65
C ASP A 715 -27.18 -1.69 -9.34
N LEU A 716 -26.89 -0.57 -10.03
CA LEU A 716 -27.63 0.70 -9.92
C LEU A 716 -29.12 0.50 -10.24
N LYS A 717 -29.44 -0.10 -11.40
CA LYS A 717 -30.82 -0.38 -11.85
C LYS A 717 -31.62 -1.22 -10.81
N ASN A 718 -30.96 -2.20 -10.19
CA ASN A 718 -31.55 -3.07 -9.17
C ASN A 718 -31.69 -2.41 -7.78
N ARG A 719 -30.87 -1.39 -7.48
CA ARG A 719 -30.99 -0.60 -6.26
C ARG A 719 -32.06 0.47 -6.38
N LEU A 720 -32.08 1.24 -7.48
CA LEU A 720 -33.13 2.21 -7.76
C LEU A 720 -34.52 1.56 -7.68
N ARG A 721 -34.68 0.37 -8.27
CA ARG A 721 -35.94 -0.41 -8.17
C ARG A 721 -36.29 -0.82 -6.72
N ARG A 722 -35.32 -1.08 -5.85
CA ARG A 722 -35.58 -1.30 -4.40
C ARG A 722 -35.99 0.00 -3.70
N LEU A 723 -35.37 1.13 -4.02
CA LEU A 723 -35.77 2.45 -3.52
C LEU A 723 -37.22 2.77 -3.91
N GLU A 724 -37.59 2.56 -5.17
CA GLU A 724 -38.95 2.77 -5.69
C GLU A 724 -40.01 1.93 -4.99
N LEU A 725 -39.71 0.69 -4.61
CA LEU A 725 -40.67 -0.27 -4.06
C LEU A 725 -40.76 -0.23 -2.53
N TYR A 726 -39.68 0.13 -1.85
CA TYR A 726 -39.52 -0.06 -0.39
C TYR A 726 -38.99 1.16 0.37
N GLY A 727 -38.48 2.19 -0.31
CA GLY A 727 -37.86 3.34 0.36
C GLY A 727 -36.51 3.06 1.05
N THR A 728 -35.88 1.92 0.80
CA THR A 728 -34.53 1.59 1.30
C THR A 728 -33.83 0.58 0.38
N THR A 729 -32.50 0.63 0.31
CA THR A 729 -31.69 -0.38 -0.38
C THR A 729 -31.66 -1.73 0.35
N SER A 730 -31.93 -1.73 1.66
CA SER A 730 -31.77 -2.91 2.54
C SER A 730 -32.95 -3.89 2.52
N ALA A 731 -34.07 -3.53 1.89
CA ALA A 731 -35.24 -4.40 1.78
C ALA A 731 -34.98 -5.66 0.94
N HIS A 732 -35.52 -6.79 1.39
CA HIS A 732 -35.37 -8.08 0.71
C HIS A 732 -36.19 -8.13 -0.60
N PRO A 733 -35.66 -8.63 -1.74
CA PRO A 733 -36.35 -8.57 -3.03
C PRO A 733 -37.68 -9.33 -3.14
N ALA A 734 -37.99 -10.22 -2.20
CA ALA A 734 -39.27 -10.94 -2.13
C ALA A 734 -40.34 -10.24 -1.27
N LEU A 735 -40.03 -9.08 -0.67
CA LEU A 735 -41.01 -8.29 0.05
C LEU A 735 -42.04 -7.72 -0.96
N PRO A 736 -43.36 -7.75 -0.69
CA PRO A 736 -44.34 -7.06 -1.52
C PRO A 736 -44.10 -5.54 -1.48
N ARG A 737 -44.55 -4.82 -2.50
CA ARG A 737 -44.38 -3.36 -2.62
C ARG A 737 -44.97 -2.65 -1.39
N VAL A 738 -44.17 -1.79 -0.74
CA VAL A 738 -44.59 -1.01 0.45
C VAL A 738 -44.83 0.46 0.10
N ARG A 739 -43.96 1.07 -0.72
CA ARG A 739 -44.06 2.48 -1.15
C ARG A 739 -45.02 2.61 -2.35
N SER A 740 -46.08 3.42 -2.24
CA SER A 740 -47.06 3.62 -3.33
C SER A 740 -46.40 4.25 -4.57
N PRO A 741 -46.95 4.08 -5.80
CA PRO A 741 -46.40 4.71 -7.00
C PRO A 741 -46.43 6.24 -6.97
N GLU A 742 -47.38 6.84 -6.25
CA GLU A 742 -47.53 8.30 -6.16
C GLU A 742 -46.33 8.97 -5.48
N HIS A 743 -45.64 8.26 -4.58
CA HIS A 743 -44.41 8.73 -3.94
C HIS A 743 -43.20 8.80 -4.90
N ASN A 744 -43.36 8.41 -6.17
CA ASN A 744 -42.29 8.33 -7.17
C ASN A 744 -42.65 9.06 -8.49
N LYS A 745 -43.58 10.04 -8.46
CA LYS A 745 -43.89 10.90 -9.62
C LYS A 745 -42.64 11.61 -10.16
N ASN A 746 -41.79 12.05 -9.23
CA ASN A 746 -40.63 12.91 -9.48
C ASN A 746 -39.36 12.24 -8.94
N ILE A 747 -38.30 12.19 -9.73
CA ILE A 747 -37.00 11.66 -9.31
C ILE A 747 -35.92 12.70 -9.55
N ILE A 748 -35.17 13.00 -8.49
CA ILE A 748 -34.13 14.04 -8.49
C ILE A 748 -32.78 13.36 -8.23
N PHE A 749 -31.92 13.33 -9.25
CA PHE A 749 -30.59 12.74 -9.14
C PHE A 749 -29.54 13.80 -8.74
N ASP A 750 -28.98 13.70 -7.53
CA ASP A 750 -27.79 14.46 -7.11
C ASP A 750 -26.54 13.74 -7.63
N ILE A 751 -25.98 14.25 -8.73
CA ILE A 751 -24.87 13.64 -9.47
C ILE A 751 -23.52 14.33 -9.26
N HIS A 752 -23.40 15.18 -8.22
CA HIS A 752 -22.14 15.85 -7.84
C HIS A 752 -20.95 14.87 -7.65
N GLY A 753 -21.21 13.61 -7.32
CA GLY A 753 -20.17 12.58 -7.18
C GLY A 753 -19.71 11.91 -8.46
N VAL A 754 -20.44 12.09 -9.58
CA VAL A 754 -20.19 11.44 -10.88
C VAL A 754 -19.04 12.14 -11.62
N THR A 755 -17.85 12.05 -11.03
CA THR A 755 -16.62 12.70 -11.51
C THR A 755 -16.05 12.07 -12.79
N SER A 756 -16.44 10.83 -13.10
CA SER A 756 -16.31 10.25 -14.43
C SER A 756 -17.47 9.30 -14.74
N LEU A 757 -17.71 9.13 -16.04
CA LEU A 757 -18.73 8.26 -16.63
C LEU A 757 -18.07 7.51 -17.80
N ASP A 758 -18.26 6.19 -17.90
CA ASP A 758 -17.83 5.41 -19.08
C ASP A 758 -18.99 5.13 -20.05
N GLY A 759 -18.70 4.59 -21.23
CA GLY A 759 -19.71 4.38 -22.28
C GLY A 759 -20.83 3.43 -21.86
N SER A 760 -20.50 2.34 -21.18
CA SER A 760 -21.49 1.36 -20.69
C SER A 760 -22.31 1.92 -19.52
N GLY A 761 -21.69 2.70 -18.63
CA GLY A 761 -22.40 3.44 -17.59
C GLY A 761 -23.31 4.52 -18.15
N THR A 762 -22.91 5.18 -19.24
CA THR A 762 -23.75 6.13 -19.98
C THR A 762 -24.99 5.42 -20.54
N GLN A 763 -24.82 4.28 -21.21
CA GLN A 763 -25.94 3.51 -21.76
C GLN A 763 -26.89 3.03 -20.65
N VAL A 764 -26.38 2.49 -19.55
CA VAL A 764 -27.25 2.02 -18.44
C VAL A 764 -27.99 3.18 -17.78
N LEU A 765 -27.37 4.37 -17.66
CA LEU A 765 -28.05 5.57 -17.18
C LEU A 765 -29.12 6.07 -18.16
N GLU A 766 -28.85 6.03 -19.46
CA GLU A 766 -29.83 6.34 -20.52
C GLU A 766 -31.04 5.40 -20.45
N GLU A 767 -30.82 4.08 -20.38
CA GLU A 767 -31.90 3.10 -20.18
C GLU A 767 -32.72 3.33 -18.90
N ILE A 768 -32.09 3.82 -17.83
CA ILE A 768 -32.77 4.16 -16.58
C ILE A 768 -33.63 5.41 -16.76
N VAL A 769 -33.09 6.48 -17.36
CA VAL A 769 -33.80 7.75 -17.58
C VAL A 769 -34.96 7.58 -18.57
N ARG A 770 -34.73 6.92 -19.72
CA ARG A 770 -35.81 6.56 -20.66
C ARG A 770 -36.88 5.70 -19.97
N GLY A 771 -36.47 4.69 -19.20
CA GLY A 771 -37.37 3.83 -18.43
C GLY A 771 -38.12 4.53 -17.28
N TYR A 772 -37.79 5.78 -16.93
CA TYR A 772 -38.63 6.63 -16.10
C TYR A 772 -39.61 7.46 -16.93
N ARG A 773 -39.14 8.08 -18.01
CA ARG A 773 -39.97 8.92 -18.89
C ARG A 773 -41.07 8.11 -19.59
N GLU A 774 -40.78 6.87 -20.01
CA GLU A 774 -41.77 5.89 -20.51
C GLU A 774 -42.85 5.53 -19.48
N ARG A 775 -42.58 5.70 -18.18
CA ARG A 775 -43.53 5.49 -17.08
C ARG A 775 -44.25 6.77 -16.63
N GLY A 776 -44.07 7.90 -17.34
CA GLY A 776 -44.60 9.21 -16.96
C GLY A 776 -43.90 9.86 -15.77
N VAL A 777 -42.76 9.32 -15.31
CA VAL A 777 -41.99 9.88 -14.18
C VAL A 777 -41.12 11.04 -14.67
N ARG A 778 -41.21 12.20 -14.01
CA ARG A 778 -40.33 13.35 -14.27
C ARG A 778 -38.95 13.10 -13.64
N VAL A 779 -37.90 13.46 -14.38
CA VAL A 779 -36.51 13.21 -13.97
C VAL A 779 -35.70 14.50 -14.07
N PHE A 780 -35.10 14.89 -12.95
CA PHE A 780 -34.26 16.08 -12.82
C PHE A 780 -32.84 15.66 -12.40
N PHE A 781 -31.83 16.35 -12.92
CA PHE A 781 -30.45 16.22 -12.47
C PHE A 781 -30.07 17.49 -11.69
N SER A 782 -29.42 17.32 -10.54
CA SER A 782 -28.97 18.40 -9.66
C SER A 782 -27.46 18.29 -9.42
N ARG A 783 -26.79 19.45 -9.31
CA ARG A 783 -25.33 19.57 -9.16
C ARG A 783 -24.56 18.79 -10.24
N GLY A 784 -25.02 18.94 -11.48
CA GLY A 784 -24.48 18.21 -12.62
C GLY A 784 -23.08 18.67 -13.07
N PRO A 785 -22.41 17.87 -13.92
CA PRO A 785 -21.12 18.24 -14.50
C PRO A 785 -21.22 19.52 -15.33
N LEU A 786 -20.27 20.44 -15.15
CA LEU A 786 -20.18 21.71 -15.88
C LEU A 786 -20.04 21.50 -17.40
N GLU A 787 -20.52 22.48 -18.18
CA GLU A 787 -20.37 22.47 -19.65
C GLU A 787 -18.89 22.39 -20.07
N GLY A 788 -18.62 21.65 -21.15
CA GLY A 788 -17.25 21.41 -21.64
C GLY A 788 -16.44 20.41 -20.80
N THR A 789 -17.03 19.76 -19.79
CA THR A 789 -16.46 18.57 -19.16
C THR A 789 -16.77 17.31 -19.99
N PRO A 790 -15.92 16.26 -19.95
CA PRO A 790 -16.16 15.03 -20.72
C PRO A 790 -17.42 14.27 -20.25
N VAL A 791 -17.87 14.47 -19.01
CA VAL A 791 -19.12 13.86 -18.51
C VAL A 791 -20.33 14.59 -19.11
N TYR A 792 -20.31 15.93 -19.18
CA TYR A 792 -21.38 16.70 -19.85
C TYR A 792 -21.47 16.35 -21.34
N GLU A 793 -20.32 16.21 -22.04
CA GLU A 793 -20.30 15.74 -23.43
C GLU A 793 -20.95 14.35 -23.60
N LEU A 794 -20.79 13.43 -22.64
CA LEU A 794 -21.43 12.12 -22.68
C LEU A 794 -22.96 12.21 -22.43
N PHE A 795 -23.42 13.05 -21.51
CA PHE A 795 -24.85 13.31 -21.28
C PHE A 795 -25.53 13.94 -22.51
N GLN A 796 -24.83 14.80 -23.24
CA GLN A 796 -25.33 15.39 -24.48
C GLN A 796 -25.34 14.36 -25.63
N ARG A 797 -24.23 13.66 -25.87
CA ARG A 797 -24.10 12.72 -27.01
C ARG A 797 -24.92 11.43 -26.88
N SER A 798 -25.39 11.10 -25.68
CA SER A 798 -26.25 9.94 -25.42
C SER A 798 -27.75 10.24 -25.53
N GLY A 799 -28.14 11.50 -25.71
CA GLY A 799 -29.55 11.90 -25.69
C GLY A 799 -30.19 11.91 -24.30
N ILE A 800 -29.44 11.68 -23.20
CA ILE A 800 -29.98 11.80 -21.84
C ILE A 800 -30.56 13.20 -21.59
N LEU A 801 -29.83 14.23 -22.03
CA LEU A 801 -30.22 15.63 -21.84
C LEU A 801 -31.46 16.03 -22.68
N GLU A 802 -31.67 15.39 -23.83
CA GLU A 802 -32.89 15.54 -24.63
C GLU A 802 -34.06 14.77 -23.99
N THR A 803 -33.80 13.55 -23.51
CA THR A 803 -34.79 12.63 -22.92
C THR A 803 -35.45 13.19 -21.65
N ILE A 804 -34.69 13.88 -20.78
CA ILE A 804 -35.25 14.48 -19.56
C ILE A 804 -36.21 15.64 -19.85
N GLY A 805 -35.98 16.42 -20.90
CA GLY A 805 -36.73 17.65 -21.20
C GLY A 805 -35.88 18.83 -21.71
N GLY A 806 -34.55 18.70 -21.80
CA GLY A 806 -33.65 19.79 -22.18
C GLY A 806 -32.72 20.21 -21.04
N LYS A 807 -32.17 21.44 -21.13
CA LYS A 807 -31.27 21.98 -20.09
C LYS A 807 -32.01 22.36 -18.80
N ASP A 808 -33.30 22.67 -18.89
CA ASP A 808 -34.06 23.25 -17.78
C ASP A 808 -34.31 22.25 -16.64
N HIS A 809 -34.16 20.95 -16.90
CA HIS A 809 -34.18 19.87 -15.89
C HIS A 809 -32.78 19.55 -15.31
N PHE A 810 -31.79 20.41 -15.53
CA PHE A 810 -30.41 20.27 -15.07
C PHE A 810 -30.04 21.49 -14.21
N VAL A 811 -30.21 21.35 -12.89
CA VAL A 811 -30.22 22.46 -11.92
C VAL A 811 -28.98 22.51 -11.03
N ASP A 812 -28.71 23.67 -10.42
CA ASP A 812 -27.53 23.85 -9.56
C ASP A 812 -27.72 23.26 -8.15
N ASP A 813 -28.95 23.12 -7.64
CA ASP A 813 -29.21 22.47 -6.35
C ASP A 813 -30.51 21.64 -6.29
N VAL A 814 -30.55 20.70 -5.33
CA VAL A 814 -31.73 19.87 -5.02
C VAL A 814 -32.96 20.72 -4.68
N GLY A 815 -32.80 21.84 -3.97
CA GLY A 815 -33.88 22.77 -3.65
C GLY A 815 -34.45 23.52 -4.86
N GLU A 816 -33.73 23.56 -5.99
CA GLU A 816 -34.20 24.13 -7.24
C GLU A 816 -35.03 23.11 -8.04
N ALA A 817 -34.57 21.86 -8.14
CA ALA A 817 -35.35 20.76 -8.73
C ALA A 817 -36.72 20.57 -8.05
N LEU A 818 -36.76 20.72 -6.71
CA LEU A 818 -38.01 20.61 -5.96
C LEU A 818 -39.00 21.74 -6.30
N ARG A 819 -38.53 22.97 -6.50
CA ARG A 819 -39.38 24.08 -6.96
C ARG A 819 -39.93 23.83 -8.36
N LEU A 820 -39.12 23.27 -9.26
CA LEU A 820 -39.62 22.89 -10.59
C LEU A 820 -40.73 21.83 -10.49
N THR A 821 -40.59 20.83 -9.60
CA THR A 821 -41.66 19.84 -9.37
C THR A 821 -42.94 20.44 -8.77
N GLU A 822 -42.83 21.50 -7.96
CA GLU A 822 -43.97 22.23 -7.40
C GLU A 822 -44.65 23.12 -8.46
N VAL A 823 -43.87 23.79 -9.32
CA VAL A 823 -44.36 24.67 -10.40
C VAL A 823 -45.09 23.86 -11.48
N ASP A 824 -44.50 22.78 -11.97
CA ASP A 824 -45.11 21.94 -13.01
C ASP A 824 -46.43 21.29 -12.54
N GLU A 825 -46.57 20.94 -11.24
CA GLU A 825 -47.86 20.45 -10.70
C GLU A 825 -48.92 21.56 -10.60
N GLY A 826 -48.51 22.84 -10.54
CA GLY A 826 -49.42 23.98 -10.61
C GLY A 826 -50.08 24.15 -11.99
N ASP A 827 -49.31 23.99 -13.07
CA ASP A 827 -49.82 24.15 -14.44
C ASP A 827 -50.76 22.99 -14.85
N ASP A 828 -50.43 21.74 -14.50
CA ASP A 828 -51.34 20.58 -14.71
C ASP A 828 -52.69 20.76 -13.96
N VAL A 829 -52.66 21.35 -12.75
CA VAL A 829 -53.87 21.70 -12.00
C VAL A 829 -54.63 22.86 -12.64
N CYS A 830 -53.95 23.81 -13.30
CA CYS A 830 -54.61 24.90 -14.00
C CYS A 830 -55.38 24.41 -15.24
N TYR A 831 -54.81 23.48 -16.03
CA TYR A 831 -55.48 22.90 -17.20
C TYR A 831 -56.67 22.00 -16.84
N THR A 832 -56.57 21.23 -15.75
CA THR A 832 -57.66 20.32 -15.33
C THR A 832 -58.89 21.06 -14.79
N ASN A 833 -58.72 22.19 -14.10
CA ASN A 833 -59.85 23.04 -13.67
C ASN A 833 -60.56 23.72 -14.83
N LEU A 834 -59.84 24.10 -15.91
CA LEU A 834 -60.44 24.71 -17.10
C LEU A 834 -61.28 23.73 -17.95
N ALA A 835 -61.14 22.42 -17.75
CA ALA A 835 -61.91 21.39 -18.46
C ALA A 835 -63.16 20.90 -17.68
N GLY A 836 -63.42 21.44 -16.48
CA GLY A 836 -64.43 20.90 -15.55
C GLY A 836 -65.84 21.49 -15.64
N ASP A 837 -66.01 22.69 -16.19
CA ASP A 837 -67.22 23.52 -15.96
C ASP A 837 -68.14 23.73 -17.20
N GLU A 838 -67.84 23.09 -18.33
CA GLU A 838 -68.74 23.04 -19.50
C GLU A 838 -69.44 21.68 -19.63
N GLY A 839 -70.48 21.41 -18.83
CA GLY A 839 -71.20 20.14 -19.03
C GLY A 839 -72.30 19.66 -18.08
N ARG A 840 -73.25 20.51 -17.64
CA ARG A 840 -74.65 20.08 -17.35
C ARG A 840 -75.62 21.24 -17.04
N GLY A 841 -76.33 21.66 -18.09
CA GLY A 841 -77.75 22.05 -18.01
C GLY A 841 -78.62 20.92 -18.55
#